data_AF-A0A508SSJ6-F1
#
_entry.id   AF-A0A508SSJ6-F1
#
_cell.length_a   1.000
_cell.length_b   1.000
_cell.length_c   1.000
_cell.angle_alpha   90.00
_cell.angle_beta   90.00
_cell.angle_gamma   90.00
#
_symmetry.space_group_name_H-M   'P 1'
#
loop_
_entity.id
_entity.type
_entity.pdbx_description
1 polymer ?
#
loop_
_entity_poly.entity_id
_entity_poly.type
_entity_poly.pdbx_seq_one_letter_code
_entity_poly.pdbx_strand_id
1 'polypeptide(L)'
;MPTRIAHLSDLHYGGAFDLATWRAVEKAVESFDPDLIIVSGDLVDDPRRDHLLAAKKELEDLAARAKAELYVVPGNHDVFFSGVDLEGTRSGWYYETFGGVELPVGAIGGGQAAAGTAAQNVGFTRQGGRWQVIKDRISVLLGLGPHANPSPLAPPPAPDGAYASMLREPNKAGVLLALIDSNAADQPIRIATGSVSRDHLVALDAELTSLNARLEADSLAHFARIAVIHHHVLPIAYTAGGIIGAEPFMVLHNAGDVLGLLAKHQFDLVLHGHKHRAQFARIDLLPDSPEGYPIAIAAAGSAALLTPNNPTGNSFNLITIQDNGRIVVEALYYGAGSAPNRGGRKGEAVKAYTEGLDSTKRRAFMRACQRYPIYCHERIYHFEISELGDFTLHHHTVGLRALRQNGEYRKRPHSIRIPAFGQLARGLQLDAASRAAGYSIDPVEPGGSGRRRMVILPAKLESDRGANYTVSHTSSNSIVMTSWEADERARAEERGGVQRRGDWDQEGVGCFVSHPVNELHFKLSLPASLSEVRPYLRCDRLSGFPNFKINEWGDAELPDNPVFDIDTEMEDGEGRSPYYDPADKMWHLVIHRPVVGYRYRLRWQTPGLPPDQPIPGETLQWRELLLNMVDREVATDADNEAQRVFGLLADEFEKRLGWLGTGEYRTVELFVYDSRLVVLRPVARRSSHPLHDDWRKFQVPLGDGIAGAAFQRRSIVPWAEQDNEAIFIKPIPDPTLPVELRTILAVPIYHHGVQDDRQPSPSGAIGVISFGSSSPASKISTLLNRSLTPQDEEKLKILRGLAQSHVHKMITALGQPDLP
;
A
#
# COMPACT_ATOMS: atom_id res chain seq x y z
N MET A 1 6.83 -5.62 -9.55
CA MET A 1 8.20 -6.07 -9.34
C MET A 1 9.09 -4.88 -9.56
N PRO A 2 10.13 -4.70 -8.73
CA PRO A 2 11.00 -3.54 -8.79
C PRO A 2 11.74 -3.48 -10.13
N THR A 3 11.94 -2.28 -10.67
CA THR A 3 12.70 -2.07 -11.90
C THR A 3 14.20 -2.06 -11.59
N ARG A 4 14.97 -2.88 -12.30
CA ARG A 4 16.42 -3.02 -12.17
C ARG A 4 17.14 -2.41 -13.37
N ILE A 5 18.10 -1.54 -13.10
CA ILE A 5 18.84 -0.81 -14.13
C ILE A 5 20.34 -0.99 -13.90
N ALA A 6 21.05 -1.49 -14.90
CA ALA A 6 22.51 -1.42 -14.95
C ALA A 6 22.92 -0.11 -15.64
N HIS A 7 23.55 0.79 -14.89
CA HIS A 7 24.02 2.08 -15.41
C HIS A 7 25.54 2.05 -15.57
N LEU A 8 25.97 2.00 -16.83
CA LEU A 8 27.37 1.99 -17.27
C LEU A 8 27.72 3.36 -17.87
N SER A 9 29.01 3.68 -17.91
CA SER A 9 29.52 4.89 -18.57
C SER A 9 31.00 4.75 -18.88
N ASP A 10 31.51 5.61 -19.77
CA ASP A 10 32.94 5.83 -20.01
C ASP A 10 33.68 4.50 -20.25
N LEU A 11 33.18 3.74 -21.23
CA LEU A 11 33.76 2.47 -21.64
C LEU A 11 35.12 2.70 -22.30
N HIS A 12 35.24 3.77 -23.10
CA HIS A 12 36.47 4.18 -23.76
C HIS A 12 37.14 3.04 -24.53
N TYR A 13 36.37 2.36 -25.40
CA TYR A 13 36.93 1.32 -26.27
C TYR A 13 38.01 1.92 -27.18
N GLY A 14 39.26 1.51 -26.90
CA GLY A 14 40.46 2.10 -27.48
C GLY A 14 41.72 1.78 -26.68
N GLY A 15 42.59 2.76 -26.51
CA GLY A 15 43.96 2.59 -26.02
C GLY A 15 44.08 2.24 -24.54
N ALA A 16 43.11 2.65 -23.72
CA ALA A 16 43.08 2.39 -22.29
C ALA A 16 42.08 1.29 -21.88
N PHE A 17 41.39 0.68 -22.84
CA PHE A 17 40.39 -0.36 -22.62
C PHE A 17 41.01 -1.69 -22.17
N ASP A 18 40.46 -2.30 -21.13
CA ASP A 18 40.82 -3.64 -20.68
C ASP A 18 39.68 -4.64 -20.89
N LEU A 19 39.87 -5.54 -21.86
CA LEU A 19 38.88 -6.54 -22.23
C LEU A 19 38.54 -7.50 -21.07
N ALA A 20 39.51 -7.86 -20.24
CA ALA A 20 39.27 -8.75 -19.10
C ALA A 20 38.36 -8.10 -18.05
N THR A 21 38.60 -6.82 -17.76
CA THR A 21 37.74 -5.99 -16.91
C THR A 21 36.33 -5.90 -17.50
N TRP A 22 36.18 -5.63 -18.80
CA TRP A 22 34.86 -5.62 -19.46
C TRP A 22 34.11 -6.94 -19.30
N ARG A 23 34.75 -8.09 -19.56
CA ARG A 23 34.11 -9.41 -19.38
C ARG A 23 33.68 -9.65 -17.92
N ALA A 24 34.41 -9.11 -16.95
CA ALA A 24 34.01 -9.16 -15.54
C ALA A 24 32.79 -8.28 -15.24
N VAL A 25 32.70 -7.10 -15.88
CA VAL A 25 31.51 -6.22 -15.81
C VAL A 25 30.29 -6.90 -16.42
N GLU A 26 30.40 -7.47 -17.62
CA GLU A 26 29.30 -8.20 -18.26
C GLU A 26 28.73 -9.28 -17.34
N LYS A 27 29.59 -10.09 -16.73
CA LYS A 27 29.17 -11.13 -15.78
C LYS A 27 28.44 -10.54 -14.57
N ALA A 28 28.91 -9.42 -14.04
CA ALA A 28 28.27 -8.75 -12.91
C ALA A 28 26.89 -8.18 -13.29
N VAL A 29 26.77 -7.57 -14.48
CA VAL A 29 25.51 -7.07 -15.04
C VAL A 29 24.53 -8.22 -15.28
N GLU A 30 24.96 -9.30 -15.93
CA GLU A 30 24.13 -10.49 -16.16
C GLU A 30 23.64 -11.10 -14.85
N SER A 31 24.50 -11.16 -13.83
CA SER A 31 24.11 -11.68 -12.50
C SER A 31 23.11 -10.81 -11.75
N PHE A 32 23.03 -9.52 -12.09
CA PHE A 32 22.06 -8.60 -11.50
C PHE A 32 20.66 -8.75 -12.11
N ASP A 33 20.56 -9.36 -13.29
CA ASP A 33 19.31 -9.56 -14.04
C ASP A 33 18.54 -8.23 -14.24
N PRO A 34 19.13 -7.25 -14.96
CA PRO A 34 18.52 -5.94 -15.16
C PRO A 34 17.37 -5.99 -16.17
N ASP A 35 16.36 -5.15 -15.96
CA ASP A 35 15.35 -4.84 -16.97
C ASP A 35 15.91 -3.90 -18.04
N LEU A 36 16.76 -2.96 -17.60
CA LEU A 36 17.36 -1.91 -18.44
C LEU A 36 18.88 -1.88 -18.32
N ILE A 37 19.56 -1.71 -19.45
CA ILE A 37 20.97 -1.32 -19.51
C ILE A 37 21.03 0.08 -20.09
N ILE A 38 21.58 1.02 -19.31
CA ILE A 38 21.75 2.42 -19.71
C ILE A 38 23.23 2.74 -19.77
N VAL A 39 23.71 3.28 -20.89
CA VAL A 39 25.10 3.73 -21.05
C VAL A 39 25.14 5.24 -21.29
N SER A 40 25.70 5.98 -20.33
CA SER A 40 25.71 7.45 -20.34
C SER A 40 26.90 8.07 -21.07
N GLY A 41 27.27 7.55 -22.24
CA GLY A 41 28.28 8.13 -23.14
C GLY A 41 29.74 7.68 -22.92
N ASP A 42 30.59 8.16 -23.83
CA ASP A 42 32.00 7.79 -24.01
C ASP A 42 32.17 6.27 -24.18
N LEU A 43 31.50 5.75 -25.21
CA LEU A 43 31.56 4.34 -25.60
C LEU A 43 32.95 4.00 -26.17
N VAL A 44 33.55 4.94 -26.89
CA VAL A 44 34.81 4.78 -27.64
C VAL A 44 35.77 5.94 -27.35
N ASP A 45 37.09 5.73 -27.49
CA ASP A 45 38.10 6.79 -27.28
C ASP A 45 38.09 7.86 -28.40
N ASP A 46 37.67 7.47 -29.60
CA ASP A 46 37.64 8.30 -30.80
C ASP A 46 36.43 7.90 -31.67
N PRO A 47 35.76 8.84 -32.36
CA PRO A 47 34.47 8.66 -33.02
C PRO A 47 34.58 7.91 -34.37
N ARG A 48 35.36 6.82 -34.39
CA ARG A 48 35.57 5.98 -35.57
C ARG A 48 34.44 4.99 -35.72
N ARG A 49 33.97 4.81 -36.95
CA ARG A 49 32.83 3.93 -37.27
C ARG A 49 33.05 2.48 -36.83
N ASP A 50 34.24 1.93 -37.02
CA ASP A 50 34.60 0.57 -36.62
C ASP A 50 34.57 0.38 -35.09
N HIS A 51 35.04 1.37 -34.33
CA HIS A 51 34.95 1.37 -32.88
C HIS A 51 33.51 1.45 -32.39
N LEU A 52 32.70 2.34 -32.97
CA LEU A 52 31.29 2.50 -32.63
C LEU A 52 30.49 1.23 -32.95
N LEU A 53 30.77 0.58 -34.08
CA LEU A 53 30.17 -0.71 -34.44
C LEU A 53 30.58 -1.83 -33.47
N ALA A 54 31.85 -1.86 -33.03
CA ALA A 54 32.32 -2.81 -32.03
C ALA A 54 31.62 -2.62 -30.67
N ALA A 55 31.51 -1.37 -30.21
CA ALA A 55 30.79 -1.04 -28.98
C ALA A 55 29.30 -1.40 -29.09
N LYS A 56 28.65 -1.08 -30.22
CA LYS A 56 27.26 -1.44 -30.48
C LYS A 56 27.03 -2.94 -30.35
N LYS A 57 27.83 -3.74 -31.06
CA LYS A 57 27.69 -5.20 -31.06
C LYS A 57 27.84 -5.80 -29.66
N GLU A 58 28.82 -5.35 -28.90
CA GLU A 58 29.09 -5.86 -27.55
C GLU A 58 27.99 -5.49 -26.56
N LEU A 59 27.47 -4.26 -26.63
CA LEU A 59 26.35 -3.83 -25.80
C LEU A 59 25.05 -4.55 -26.17
N GLU A 60 24.78 -4.77 -27.47
CA GLU A 60 23.64 -5.56 -27.95
C GLU A 60 23.73 -7.02 -27.47
N ASP A 61 24.92 -7.62 -27.52
CA ASP A 61 25.12 -8.98 -27.02
C ASP A 61 24.91 -9.07 -25.51
N LEU A 62 25.43 -8.12 -24.74
CA LEU A 62 25.21 -8.05 -23.30
C LEU A 62 23.72 -7.91 -22.98
N ALA A 63 23.02 -6.99 -23.65
CA ALA A 63 21.59 -6.78 -23.48
C ALA A 63 20.77 -8.03 -23.86
N ALA A 64 21.13 -8.72 -24.93
CA ALA A 64 20.49 -9.97 -25.33
C ALA A 64 20.69 -11.08 -24.29
N ARG A 65 21.90 -11.23 -23.73
CA ARG A 65 22.20 -12.23 -22.68
C ARG A 65 21.47 -11.92 -21.37
N ALA A 66 21.46 -10.65 -20.98
CA ALA A 66 20.74 -10.16 -19.80
C ALA A 66 19.22 -10.05 -20.02
N LYS A 67 18.73 -10.19 -21.26
CA LYS A 67 17.34 -9.96 -21.66
C LYS A 67 16.83 -8.56 -21.31
N ALA A 68 17.70 -7.57 -21.29
CA ALA A 68 17.42 -6.18 -20.94
C ALA A 68 17.17 -5.32 -22.18
N GLU A 69 16.44 -4.21 -22.03
CA GLU A 69 16.37 -3.15 -23.05
C GLU A 69 17.61 -2.24 -22.93
N LEU A 70 18.22 -1.87 -24.06
CA LEU A 70 19.45 -1.08 -24.11
C LEU A 70 19.17 0.37 -24.54
N TYR A 71 19.66 1.33 -23.78
CA TYR A 71 19.60 2.75 -24.11
C TYR A 71 20.95 3.42 -23.94
N VAL A 72 21.35 4.24 -24.91
CA VAL A 72 22.66 4.90 -24.94
C VAL A 72 22.53 6.37 -25.34
N VAL A 73 23.37 7.22 -24.75
CA VAL A 73 23.55 8.63 -25.17
C VAL A 73 25.01 8.86 -25.56
N PRO A 74 25.32 9.81 -26.46
CA PRO A 74 26.70 10.08 -26.84
C PRO A 74 27.43 10.85 -25.74
N GLY A 75 28.69 10.50 -25.53
CA GLY A 75 29.68 11.36 -24.87
C GLY A 75 30.50 12.16 -25.87
N ASN A 76 31.43 12.97 -25.37
CA ASN A 76 32.22 13.85 -26.23
C ASN A 76 33.20 13.06 -27.11
N HIS A 77 33.71 11.91 -26.64
CA HIS A 77 34.60 11.06 -27.45
C HIS A 77 33.87 10.27 -28.55
N ASP A 78 32.55 10.11 -28.42
CA ASP A 78 31.72 9.43 -29.42
C ASP A 78 31.42 10.28 -30.64
N VAL A 79 31.54 11.61 -30.52
CA VAL A 79 31.18 12.57 -31.58
C VAL A 79 32.31 13.54 -31.95
N PHE A 80 33.32 13.74 -31.10
CA PHE A 80 34.46 14.60 -31.37
C PHE A 80 35.78 13.82 -31.33
N PHE A 81 36.67 14.09 -32.29
CA PHE A 81 37.98 13.44 -32.32
C PHE A 81 38.79 13.82 -31.07
N SER A 82 39.31 12.82 -30.35
CA SER A 82 39.95 12.99 -29.04
C SER A 82 39.09 13.76 -28.00
N GLY A 83 37.78 13.82 -28.19
CA GLY A 83 36.84 14.48 -27.28
C GLY A 83 36.89 16.01 -27.30
N VAL A 84 37.52 16.64 -28.31
CA VAL A 84 37.67 18.10 -28.42
C VAL A 84 36.74 18.66 -29.47
N ASP A 85 35.87 19.59 -29.06
CA ASP A 85 34.97 20.30 -29.95
C ASP A 85 35.72 21.45 -30.63
N LEU A 86 35.95 21.29 -31.94
CA LEU A 86 36.38 22.35 -32.84
C LEU A 86 35.23 22.63 -33.82
N GLU A 87 34.98 23.90 -34.12
CA GLU A 87 33.92 24.33 -35.03
C GLU A 87 33.87 23.48 -36.31
N GLY A 88 32.71 22.86 -36.58
CA GLY A 88 32.47 22.03 -37.78
C GLY A 88 33.05 20.60 -37.75
N THR A 89 33.56 20.11 -36.61
CA THR A 89 34.22 18.79 -36.51
C THR A 89 33.38 17.66 -35.89
N ARG A 90 32.11 17.93 -35.55
CA ARG A 90 31.20 16.96 -34.96
C ARG A 90 30.88 15.83 -35.95
N SER A 91 31.25 14.61 -35.59
CA SER A 91 31.05 13.40 -36.39
C SER A 91 29.61 12.87 -36.29
N GLY A 92 28.98 12.59 -37.43
CA GLY A 92 27.66 11.96 -37.49
C GLY A 92 27.67 10.43 -37.31
N TRP A 93 28.84 9.78 -37.20
CA TRP A 93 28.92 8.31 -37.17
C TRP A 93 28.19 7.67 -35.97
N TYR A 94 28.18 8.32 -34.81
CA TYR A 94 27.40 7.86 -33.65
C TYR A 94 25.91 7.76 -34.01
N TYR A 95 25.38 8.80 -34.65
CA TYR A 95 23.96 8.91 -35.01
C TYR A 95 23.58 7.91 -36.10
N GLU A 96 24.45 7.66 -37.08
CA GLU A 96 24.19 6.60 -38.05
C GLU A 96 24.19 5.21 -37.39
N THR A 97 25.07 5.01 -36.40
CA THR A 97 25.24 3.70 -35.75
C THR A 97 24.13 3.42 -34.72
N PHE A 98 23.74 4.43 -33.93
CA PHE A 98 22.82 4.30 -32.79
C PHE A 98 21.48 5.04 -32.97
N GLY A 99 21.36 5.95 -33.96
CA GLY A 99 20.16 6.78 -34.18
C GLY A 99 18.92 6.04 -34.67
N GLY A 100 19.00 4.72 -34.86
CA GLY A 100 17.88 3.83 -35.17
C GLY A 100 17.59 2.76 -34.11
N VAL A 101 18.14 2.84 -32.89
CA VAL A 101 17.89 1.82 -31.86
C VAL A 101 16.54 2.08 -31.15
N GLU A 102 15.46 1.69 -31.81
CA GLU A 102 14.28 1.08 -31.18
C GLU A 102 14.43 -0.43 -31.36
N LEU A 103 14.55 -1.20 -30.28
CA LEU A 103 14.39 -2.67 -30.37
C LEU A 103 13.62 -3.19 -29.15
N PRO A 104 12.29 -3.35 -29.25
CA PRO A 104 11.56 -4.28 -28.40
C PRO A 104 11.98 -5.69 -28.81
N VAL A 105 12.65 -6.44 -27.92
CA VAL A 105 12.88 -7.87 -28.16
C VAL A 105 11.56 -8.60 -27.91
N GLY A 106 10.79 -8.85 -28.99
CA GLY A 106 9.53 -9.55 -28.91
C GLY A 106 8.80 -9.78 -30.23
N ALA A 107 9.40 -10.49 -31.20
CA ALA A 107 8.64 -11.28 -32.19
C ALA A 107 9.55 -12.34 -32.86
N ILE A 108 9.35 -13.60 -32.49
CA ILE A 108 9.78 -14.74 -33.29
C ILE A 108 8.86 -14.79 -34.52
N GLY A 109 9.40 -14.56 -35.72
CA GLY A 109 8.65 -14.69 -36.97
C GLY A 109 9.56 -14.46 -38.17
N GLY A 110 9.81 -15.52 -38.94
CA GLY A 110 10.84 -15.57 -39.98
C GLY A 110 10.64 -14.60 -41.15
N GLY A 111 11.77 -14.08 -41.63
CA GLY A 111 11.91 -13.40 -42.92
C GLY A 111 13.39 -13.36 -43.30
N GLN A 112 13.75 -14.05 -44.37
CA GLN A 112 15.12 -14.17 -44.86
C GLN A 112 15.64 -12.88 -45.51
N ALA A 113 16.87 -12.54 -45.15
CA ALA A 113 18.00 -12.10 -45.98
C ALA A 113 17.86 -10.91 -46.96
N ALA A 114 18.74 -9.93 -46.76
CA ALA A 114 19.62 -9.46 -47.84
C ALA A 114 21.07 -9.42 -47.31
N ALA A 115 21.89 -10.33 -47.81
CA ALA A 115 23.31 -10.45 -47.47
C ALA A 115 24.14 -9.50 -48.34
N GLY A 116 25.06 -8.77 -47.70
CA GLY A 116 26.05 -7.90 -48.34
C GLY A 116 27.28 -7.71 -47.46
N THR A 117 28.19 -8.69 -47.51
CA THR A 117 29.66 -8.60 -47.32
C THR A 117 30.23 -7.66 -46.23
N ALA A 118 30.55 -8.23 -45.06
CA ALA A 118 31.82 -8.10 -44.30
C ALA A 118 31.62 -8.48 -42.82
N ALA A 119 31.17 -9.71 -42.56
CA ALA A 119 31.06 -10.25 -41.21
C ALA A 119 32.36 -10.98 -40.84
N GLN A 120 33.35 -10.24 -40.34
CA GLN A 120 34.47 -10.81 -39.57
C GLN A 120 34.70 -9.95 -38.32
N ASN A 121 34.41 -10.53 -37.15
CA ASN A 121 34.78 -10.05 -35.80
C ASN A 121 34.50 -8.57 -35.47
N VAL A 122 33.23 -8.16 -35.42
CA VAL A 122 32.81 -6.77 -35.08
C VAL A 122 32.60 -6.60 -33.56
N GLY A 123 33.39 -7.25 -32.71
CA GLY A 123 33.30 -7.14 -31.24
C GLY A 123 34.53 -6.47 -30.63
N PHE A 124 34.56 -6.28 -29.31
CA PHE A 124 35.76 -5.80 -28.62
C PHE A 124 36.88 -6.82 -28.75
N THR A 125 37.99 -6.37 -29.32
CA THR A 125 39.19 -7.19 -29.47
C THR A 125 40.31 -6.65 -28.59
N ARG A 126 41.30 -7.50 -28.29
CA ARG A 126 42.46 -7.10 -27.50
C ARG A 126 43.30 -6.09 -28.30
N GLN A 127 43.31 -4.83 -27.89
CA GLN A 127 44.11 -3.77 -28.51
C GLN A 127 45.60 -3.89 -28.11
N GLY A 128 46.50 -3.51 -29.02
CA GLY A 128 47.95 -3.45 -28.76
C GLY A 128 48.32 -2.31 -27.82
N GLY A 129 49.41 -2.46 -27.05
CA GLY A 129 49.78 -1.51 -25.99
C GLY A 129 50.00 -0.05 -26.46
N ARG A 130 49.96 0.88 -25.48
CA ARG A 130 50.05 2.36 -25.56
C ARG A 130 50.93 2.98 -26.67
N TRP A 131 51.97 2.29 -27.14
CA TRP A 131 52.83 2.72 -28.25
C TRP A 131 52.20 2.62 -29.65
N GLN A 132 51.23 1.72 -29.86
CA GLN A 132 50.49 1.61 -31.11
C GLN A 132 49.53 2.80 -31.28
N VAL A 133 48.84 3.18 -30.19
CA VAL A 133 47.91 4.33 -30.13
C VAL A 133 48.64 5.67 -30.33
N ILE A 134 49.86 5.81 -29.80
CA ILE A 134 50.70 7.01 -30.03
C ILE A 134 51.09 7.12 -31.51
N LYS A 135 51.41 6.01 -32.18
CA LYS A 135 51.70 6.01 -33.62
C LYS A 135 50.48 6.42 -34.44
N ASP A 136 49.30 5.90 -34.09
CA ASP A 136 48.05 6.25 -34.77
C ASP A 136 47.71 7.74 -34.59
N ARG A 137 47.86 8.29 -33.37
CA ARG A 137 47.64 9.73 -33.08
C ARG A 137 48.60 10.67 -33.81
N ILE A 138 49.89 10.31 -33.89
CA ILE A 138 50.91 11.11 -34.59
C ILE A 138 50.66 11.09 -36.11
N SER A 139 50.19 9.97 -36.65
CA SER A 139 49.91 9.84 -38.09
C SER A 139 48.71 10.68 -38.57
N VAL A 140 47.67 10.83 -37.74
CA VAL A 140 46.49 11.67 -38.03
C VAL A 140 46.83 13.15 -37.94
N LEU A 141 47.65 13.56 -36.96
CA LEU A 141 48.07 14.96 -36.78
C LEU A 141 49.01 15.47 -37.88
N LEU A 142 49.79 14.57 -38.51
CA LEU A 142 50.82 14.93 -39.50
C LEU A 142 50.44 14.66 -40.96
N GLY A 143 49.27 14.08 -41.25
CA GLY A 143 48.81 13.89 -42.63
C GLY A 143 49.69 12.98 -43.51
N LEU A 144 50.48 12.08 -42.91
CA LEU A 144 51.40 11.17 -43.61
C LEU A 144 51.02 9.70 -43.30
N GLY A 145 50.32 9.01 -44.22
CA GLY A 145 49.85 7.59 -44.10
C GLY A 145 50.98 6.53 -44.21
N PRO A 146 50.73 5.18 -44.24
CA PRO A 146 49.55 4.45 -44.78
C PRO A 146 48.98 3.23 -43.97
N HIS A 147 47.74 2.82 -44.30
CA HIS A 147 47.07 1.51 -44.14
C HIS A 147 47.04 0.76 -42.79
N ALA A 148 45.98 1.02 -42.01
CA ALA A 148 45.06 -0.01 -41.53
C ALA A 148 43.63 0.56 -41.69
N ASN A 149 42.90 0.07 -42.70
CA ASN A 149 41.56 0.52 -43.17
C ASN A 149 40.91 1.68 -42.39
N PRO A 150 41.18 2.96 -42.74
CA PRO A 150 40.20 4.00 -42.50
C PRO A 150 38.99 3.66 -43.38
N SER A 151 37.78 3.65 -42.81
CA SER A 151 36.59 3.67 -43.65
C SER A 151 36.74 4.86 -44.62
N PRO A 152 36.72 4.68 -45.95
CA PRO A 152 37.06 5.73 -46.92
C PRO A 152 35.99 6.83 -47.04
N LEU A 153 35.06 6.89 -46.09
CA LEU A 153 33.95 7.82 -46.06
C LEU A 153 34.29 8.91 -45.04
N ALA A 154 34.27 10.17 -45.49
CA ALA A 154 34.23 11.30 -44.56
C ALA A 154 33.05 11.11 -43.59
N PRO A 155 33.18 11.48 -42.30
CA PRO A 155 32.07 11.39 -41.37
C PRO A 155 30.88 12.16 -41.93
N PRO A 156 29.66 11.60 -41.87
CA PRO A 156 28.48 12.37 -42.22
C PRO A 156 28.38 13.58 -41.27
N PRO A 157 27.79 14.70 -41.70
CA PRO A 157 27.51 15.80 -40.79
C PRO A 157 26.63 15.28 -39.65
N ALA A 158 26.96 15.65 -38.42
CA ALA A 158 26.06 15.40 -37.30
C ALA A 158 24.75 16.16 -37.54
N PRO A 159 23.59 15.61 -37.12
CA PRO A 159 22.32 16.30 -37.29
C PRO A 159 22.31 17.63 -36.51
N ASP A 160 21.91 18.72 -37.19
CA ASP A 160 21.67 20.03 -36.60
C ASP A 160 20.24 20.07 -36.03
N GLY A 161 20.01 19.47 -34.85
CA GLY A 161 18.71 19.59 -34.17
C GLY A 161 18.27 18.39 -33.34
N ALA A 162 17.08 18.51 -32.74
CA ALA A 162 16.45 17.47 -31.93
C ALA A 162 16.21 16.19 -32.77
N TYR A 163 16.55 15.05 -32.18
CA TYR A 163 16.49 13.71 -32.74
C TYR A 163 15.06 13.28 -33.15
N ALA A 164 14.92 12.03 -33.62
CA ALA A 164 13.73 11.22 -33.28
C ALA A 164 13.39 11.41 -31.79
N SER A 165 12.11 11.28 -31.38
CA SER A 165 11.62 11.62 -30.02
C SER A 165 12.69 11.40 -28.94
N MET A 166 12.93 12.37 -28.06
CA MET A 166 13.95 12.22 -26.99
C MET A 166 13.45 11.32 -25.85
N LEU A 167 12.15 11.03 -25.85
CA LEU A 167 11.48 10.24 -24.84
C LEU A 167 11.44 8.76 -25.24
N ARG A 168 11.67 7.87 -24.27
CA ARG A 168 11.50 6.43 -24.42
C ARG A 168 10.65 5.89 -23.28
N GLU A 169 9.72 5.01 -23.61
CA GLU A 169 8.91 4.27 -22.66
C GLU A 169 9.30 2.79 -22.79
N PRO A 170 10.24 2.28 -21.96
CA PRO A 170 10.66 0.89 -22.04
C PRO A 170 9.50 -0.07 -21.78
N ASN A 171 9.48 -1.20 -22.48
CA ASN A 171 8.37 -2.15 -22.40
C ASN A 171 8.37 -2.97 -21.10
N LYS A 172 9.56 -3.26 -20.58
CA LYS A 172 9.76 -4.11 -19.40
C LYS A 172 9.84 -3.32 -18.09
N ALA A 173 9.88 -2.00 -18.15
CA ALA A 173 10.04 -1.14 -16.99
C ALA A 173 9.00 -0.03 -16.98
N GLY A 174 8.34 0.18 -15.84
CA GLY A 174 7.37 1.26 -15.69
C GLY A 174 8.05 2.63 -15.50
N VAL A 175 9.01 3.00 -16.35
CA VAL A 175 9.76 4.26 -16.28
C VAL A 175 9.64 5.05 -17.57
N LEU A 176 9.88 6.36 -17.51
CA LEU A 176 10.06 7.21 -18.69
C LEU A 176 11.54 7.62 -18.76
N LEU A 177 12.18 7.45 -19.91
CA LEU A 177 13.55 7.92 -20.13
C LEU A 177 13.54 9.17 -21.01
N ALA A 178 14.35 10.17 -20.66
CA ALA A 178 14.75 11.24 -21.57
C ALA A 178 16.23 11.10 -21.90
N LEU A 179 16.55 10.87 -23.17
CA LEU A 179 17.90 10.70 -23.67
C LEU A 179 18.42 12.05 -24.18
N ILE A 180 19.28 12.69 -23.40
CA ILE A 180 19.71 14.08 -23.62
C ILE A 180 21.14 14.09 -24.17
N ASP A 181 21.29 14.72 -25.31
CA ASP A 181 22.58 14.96 -25.94
C ASP A 181 23.20 16.25 -25.42
N SER A 182 24.38 16.11 -24.81
CA SER A 182 25.10 17.21 -24.16
C SER A 182 26.33 17.66 -24.93
N ASN A 183 26.41 17.32 -26.22
CA ASN A 183 27.56 17.59 -27.09
C ASN A 183 27.23 18.67 -28.14
N ALA A 184 26.42 19.68 -27.81
CA ALA A 184 26.07 20.73 -28.76
C ALA A 184 27.31 21.57 -29.16
N ALA A 185 27.47 21.79 -30.46
CA ALA A 185 28.54 22.59 -31.07
C ALA A 185 28.11 24.07 -31.21
N ASP A 186 27.78 24.71 -30.10
CA ASP A 186 27.21 26.07 -30.04
C ASP A 186 28.24 27.14 -29.58
N GLN A 187 29.53 26.77 -29.50
CA GLN A 187 30.64 27.65 -29.10
C GLN A 187 31.90 27.36 -29.95
N PRO A 188 32.84 28.31 -30.09
CA PRO A 188 33.96 28.18 -31.03
C PRO A 188 34.96 27.05 -30.71
N ILE A 189 35.25 26.80 -29.42
CA ILE A 189 36.17 25.75 -28.95
C ILE A 189 35.72 25.26 -27.57
N ARG A 190 35.60 23.94 -27.37
CA ARG A 190 35.43 23.34 -26.04
C ARG A 190 36.37 22.17 -25.82
N ILE A 191 36.93 22.13 -24.61
CA ILE A 191 37.80 21.04 -24.17
C ILE A 191 37.09 20.38 -22.99
N ALA A 192 36.43 19.25 -23.26
CA ALA A 192 35.75 18.43 -22.26
C ALA A 192 34.61 19.13 -21.48
N THR A 193 34.02 20.19 -22.03
CA THR A 193 32.81 20.84 -21.48
C THR A 193 31.63 20.56 -22.40
N GLY A 194 30.47 20.20 -21.87
CA GLY A 194 29.24 19.99 -22.63
C GLY A 194 28.25 21.15 -22.58
N SER A 195 27.31 21.19 -23.52
CA SER A 195 26.05 21.94 -23.43
C SER A 195 24.92 21.20 -24.12
N VAL A 196 23.69 21.50 -23.73
CA VAL A 196 22.48 21.08 -24.46
C VAL A 196 21.99 22.27 -25.26
N SER A 197 21.80 22.13 -26.58
CA SER A 197 21.39 23.25 -27.42
C SER A 197 20.00 23.77 -27.04
N ARG A 198 19.74 25.06 -27.28
CA ARG A 198 18.43 25.67 -27.02
C ARG A 198 17.30 24.93 -27.76
N ASP A 199 17.52 24.56 -29.01
CA ASP A 199 16.51 23.88 -29.82
C ASP A 199 16.18 22.48 -29.26
N HIS A 200 17.19 21.77 -28.72
CA HIS A 200 16.98 20.50 -28.04
C HIS A 200 16.12 20.68 -26.79
N LEU A 201 16.40 21.68 -25.95
CA LEU A 201 15.61 21.95 -24.74
C LEU A 201 14.16 22.35 -25.06
N VAL A 202 13.96 23.20 -26.07
CA VAL A 202 12.62 23.61 -26.52
C VAL A 202 11.83 22.41 -27.06
N ALA A 203 12.47 21.55 -27.85
CA ALA A 203 11.84 20.34 -28.36
C ALA A 203 11.49 19.36 -27.23
N LEU A 204 12.39 19.16 -26.26
CA LEU A 204 12.15 18.28 -25.11
C LEU A 204 10.99 18.80 -24.24
N ASP A 205 10.93 20.11 -23.99
CA ASP A 205 9.82 20.77 -23.27
C ASP A 205 8.49 20.55 -23.99
N ALA A 206 8.46 20.68 -25.32
CA ALA A 206 7.27 20.47 -26.14
C ALA A 206 6.80 19.00 -26.14
N GLU A 207 7.73 18.04 -26.27
CA GLU A 207 7.43 16.60 -26.20
C GLU A 207 6.90 16.21 -24.81
N LEU A 208 7.56 16.66 -23.74
CA LEU A 208 7.13 16.38 -22.36
C LEU A 208 5.78 17.02 -22.04
N THR A 209 5.53 18.25 -22.52
CA THR A 209 4.22 18.92 -22.36
C THR A 209 3.11 18.12 -23.04
N SER A 210 3.37 17.65 -24.26
CA SER A 210 2.43 16.83 -25.03
C SER A 210 2.21 15.44 -24.40
N LEU A 211 3.26 14.81 -23.87
CA LEU A 211 3.15 13.56 -23.09
C LEU A 211 2.31 13.78 -21.83
N ASN A 212 2.58 14.83 -21.07
CA ASN A 212 1.83 15.13 -19.84
C ASN A 212 0.33 15.32 -20.14
N ALA A 213 -0.03 16.03 -21.21
CA ALA A 213 -1.42 16.17 -21.63
C ALA A 213 -2.08 14.82 -21.98
N ARG A 214 -1.34 13.86 -22.58
CA ARG A 214 -1.83 12.50 -22.85
C ARG A 214 -1.98 11.67 -21.57
N LEU A 215 -0.99 11.71 -20.67
CA LEU A 215 -1.03 10.97 -19.39
C LEU A 215 -2.23 11.40 -18.52
N GLU A 216 -2.61 12.67 -18.60
CA GLU A 216 -3.80 13.21 -17.97
C GLU A 216 -5.12 12.62 -18.54
N ALA A 217 -5.13 12.25 -19.81
CA ALA A 217 -6.29 11.64 -20.47
C ALA A 217 -6.37 10.12 -20.23
N ASP A 218 -5.24 9.41 -20.37
CA ASP A 218 -5.21 7.93 -20.40
C ASP A 218 -4.89 7.29 -19.03
N SER A 219 -4.68 8.09 -17.98
CA SER A 219 -4.35 7.61 -16.62
C SER A 219 -3.17 6.63 -16.58
N LEU A 220 -2.18 6.72 -17.48
CA LEU A 220 -0.97 5.92 -17.41
C LEU A 220 0.00 6.54 -16.38
N ALA A 221 0.69 5.71 -15.58
CA ALA A 221 1.66 6.18 -14.60
C ALA A 221 3.00 5.45 -14.72
N HIS A 222 4.07 6.23 -14.91
CA HIS A 222 5.43 5.76 -14.70
C HIS A 222 5.79 5.87 -13.22
N PHE A 223 6.44 4.83 -12.68
CA PHE A 223 7.03 4.83 -11.34
C PHE A 223 8.07 5.95 -11.20
N ALA A 224 8.90 6.13 -12.23
CA ALA A 224 9.93 7.15 -12.25
C ALA A 224 10.17 7.71 -13.66
N ARG A 225 10.66 8.95 -13.71
CA ARG A 225 11.18 9.64 -14.89
C ARG A 225 12.68 9.81 -14.72
N ILE A 226 13.46 9.36 -15.70
CA ILE A 226 14.91 9.28 -15.64
C ILE A 226 15.50 10.06 -16.82
N ALA A 227 16.35 11.04 -16.55
CA ALA A 227 17.13 11.71 -17.57
C ALA A 227 18.50 11.04 -17.69
N VAL A 228 18.95 10.81 -18.91
CA VAL A 228 20.27 10.25 -19.21
C VAL A 228 21.04 11.29 -20.01
N ILE A 229 22.20 11.69 -19.50
CA ILE A 229 23.05 12.74 -20.09
C ILE A 229 24.51 12.41 -19.82
N HIS A 230 25.44 12.70 -20.72
CA HIS A 230 26.85 12.35 -20.48
C HIS A 230 27.56 13.30 -19.49
N HIS A 231 27.54 14.60 -19.77
CA HIS A 231 28.24 15.60 -18.95
C HIS A 231 27.51 15.84 -17.62
N HIS A 232 28.28 16.11 -16.56
CA HIS A 232 27.72 16.25 -15.22
C HIS A 232 26.97 17.58 -15.05
N VAL A 233 25.73 17.46 -14.56
CA VAL A 233 24.83 18.58 -14.27
C VAL A 233 25.09 19.23 -12.91
N LEU A 234 25.89 18.58 -12.07
CA LEU A 234 26.34 19.09 -10.77
C LEU A 234 27.83 18.87 -10.57
N PRO A 235 28.47 19.72 -9.76
CA PRO A 235 29.86 19.51 -9.41
C PRO A 235 30.16 18.16 -8.76
N ILE A 236 31.31 17.58 -9.11
CA ILE A 236 31.79 16.32 -8.51
C ILE A 236 32.78 16.64 -7.39
N ALA A 237 32.40 16.30 -6.15
CA ALA A 237 33.14 16.57 -4.94
C ALA A 237 34.35 15.63 -4.81
N TYR A 238 35.42 15.93 -5.57
CA TYR A 238 36.62 15.11 -5.61
C TYR A 238 37.89 15.96 -5.47
N THR A 239 38.74 15.62 -4.50
CA THR A 239 39.90 16.43 -4.07
C THR A 239 41.25 15.77 -4.28
N ALA A 240 41.35 14.62 -4.97
CA ALA A 240 42.62 13.90 -5.10
C ALA A 240 43.28 14.05 -6.50
N GLY A 241 44.30 14.91 -6.58
CA GLY A 241 45.34 14.88 -7.61
C GLY A 241 45.14 15.71 -8.89
N GLY A 242 44.04 16.48 -8.99
CA GLY A 242 43.84 17.47 -10.06
C GLY A 242 44.26 18.88 -9.62
N ILE A 243 44.42 19.80 -10.59
CA ILE A 243 44.53 21.23 -10.30
C ILE A 243 43.27 21.65 -9.55
N ILE A 244 43.40 22.09 -8.29
CA ILE A 244 42.31 22.70 -7.53
C ILE A 244 41.75 23.84 -8.39
N GLY A 245 40.47 23.77 -8.77
CA GLY A 245 39.81 24.77 -9.62
C GLY A 245 39.64 24.41 -11.10
N ALA A 246 40.00 23.19 -11.55
CA ALA A 246 39.71 22.73 -12.91
C ALA A 246 38.28 22.19 -13.11
N GLU A 247 37.54 22.00 -12.01
CA GLU A 247 36.19 21.43 -12.00
C GLU A 247 35.13 22.30 -12.71
N PRO A 248 35.11 23.65 -12.58
CA PRO A 248 34.17 24.52 -13.28
C PRO A 248 34.24 24.43 -14.82
N PHE A 249 35.35 23.95 -15.38
CA PHE A 249 35.53 23.80 -16.82
C PHE A 249 34.95 22.48 -17.36
N MET A 250 34.46 21.60 -16.50
CA MET A 250 33.95 20.27 -16.89
C MET A 250 32.44 20.11 -16.63
N VAL A 251 31.85 21.02 -15.84
CA VAL A 251 30.40 21.06 -15.59
C VAL A 251 29.67 21.45 -16.86
N LEU A 252 28.49 20.87 -17.09
CA LEU A 252 27.62 21.24 -18.19
C LEU A 252 27.33 22.76 -18.15
N HIS A 253 27.65 23.47 -19.24
CA HIS A 253 27.63 24.94 -19.27
C HIS A 253 26.25 25.54 -18.94
N ASN A 254 25.18 24.93 -19.45
CA ASN A 254 23.80 25.32 -19.19
C ASN A 254 23.04 24.35 -18.26
N ALA A 255 23.74 23.76 -17.27
CA ALA A 255 23.15 22.86 -16.29
C ALA A 255 21.90 23.41 -15.59
N GLY A 256 21.84 24.73 -15.34
CA GLY A 256 20.68 25.38 -14.74
C GLY A 256 19.41 25.24 -15.58
N ASP A 257 19.51 25.44 -16.90
CA ASP A 257 18.36 25.31 -17.82
C ASP A 257 17.88 23.87 -17.89
N VAL A 258 18.82 22.91 -17.97
CA VAL A 258 18.51 21.47 -17.96
C VAL A 258 17.82 21.07 -16.67
N LEU A 259 18.42 21.38 -15.52
CA LEU A 259 17.88 21.05 -14.21
C LEU A 259 16.52 21.72 -13.95
N GLY A 260 16.33 22.95 -14.39
CA GLY A 260 15.05 23.66 -14.34
C GLY A 260 13.97 22.96 -15.16
N LEU A 261 14.28 22.55 -16.39
CA LEU A 261 13.37 21.79 -17.25
C LEU A 261 13.02 20.42 -16.66
N LEU A 262 14.01 19.70 -16.16
CA LEU A 262 13.82 18.40 -15.50
C LEU A 262 12.95 18.51 -14.24
N ALA A 263 13.16 19.56 -13.43
CA ALA A 263 12.32 19.83 -12.26
C ALA A 263 10.87 20.20 -12.65
N LYS A 264 10.69 21.07 -13.66
CA LYS A 264 9.38 21.44 -14.22
C LYS A 264 8.58 20.20 -14.64
N HIS A 265 9.26 19.23 -15.26
CA HIS A 265 8.65 17.97 -15.70
C HIS A 265 8.84 16.79 -14.73
N GLN A 266 9.16 17.05 -13.46
CA GLN A 266 9.14 16.06 -12.39
C GLN A 266 10.01 14.80 -12.66
N PHE A 267 11.27 15.01 -13.08
CA PHE A 267 12.25 13.93 -13.24
C PHE A 267 12.86 13.49 -11.91
N ASP A 268 12.72 12.21 -11.57
CA ASP A 268 13.17 11.67 -10.29
C ASP A 268 14.68 11.42 -10.22
N LEU A 269 15.29 11.08 -11.35
CA LEU A 269 16.68 10.60 -11.43
C LEU A 269 17.41 11.15 -12.66
N VAL A 270 18.65 11.60 -12.49
CA VAL A 270 19.57 11.91 -13.59
C VAL A 270 20.76 10.94 -13.54
N LEU A 271 21.04 10.29 -14.65
CA LEU A 271 22.18 9.40 -14.85
C LEU A 271 23.20 10.06 -15.74
N HIS A 272 24.46 10.13 -15.29
CA HIS A 272 25.54 10.70 -16.09
C HIS A 272 26.92 10.08 -15.83
N GLY A 273 27.91 10.51 -16.62
CA GLY A 273 29.29 10.01 -16.59
C GLY A 273 30.35 11.12 -16.64
N HIS A 274 31.30 10.98 -17.56
CA HIS A 274 32.30 11.97 -18.00
C HIS A 274 33.51 12.15 -17.06
N LYS A 275 33.30 12.15 -15.74
CA LYS A 275 34.41 12.34 -14.78
C LYS A 275 35.09 11.06 -14.35
N HIS A 276 34.60 9.91 -14.81
CA HIS A 276 35.11 8.57 -14.46
C HIS A 276 35.05 8.29 -12.94
N ARG A 277 34.08 8.89 -12.24
CA ARG A 277 33.91 8.76 -10.79
C ARG A 277 32.44 8.61 -10.44
N ALA A 278 32.11 7.52 -9.74
CA ALA A 278 30.79 7.37 -9.16
C ALA A 278 30.56 8.36 -8.01
N GLN A 279 29.44 9.07 -8.07
CA GLN A 279 28.95 10.02 -7.08
C GLN A 279 27.42 9.99 -7.07
N PHE A 280 26.83 10.16 -5.89
CA PHE A 280 25.41 10.43 -5.74
C PHE A 280 25.21 11.79 -5.09
N ALA A 281 24.28 12.56 -5.63
CA ALA A 281 23.82 13.82 -5.07
C ALA A 281 22.29 13.90 -5.14
N ARG A 282 21.71 14.74 -4.29
CA ARG A 282 20.28 15.08 -4.34
C ARG A 282 20.16 16.59 -4.27
N ILE A 283 19.34 17.15 -5.16
CA ILE A 283 19.05 18.58 -5.20
C ILE A 283 17.54 18.80 -5.10
N ASP A 284 17.14 19.82 -4.33
CA ASP A 284 15.78 20.33 -4.28
C ASP A 284 15.72 21.63 -5.09
N LEU A 285 15.00 21.62 -6.19
CA LEU A 285 14.87 22.79 -7.07
C LEU A 285 13.49 23.43 -6.92
N LEU A 286 13.46 24.75 -6.80
CA LEU A 286 12.25 25.58 -6.63
C LEU A 286 12.03 26.49 -7.85
N PRO A 287 11.89 25.97 -9.09
CA PRO A 287 11.74 26.86 -10.24
C PRO A 287 10.42 27.64 -10.17
N ASP A 288 9.29 26.98 -9.85
CA ASP A 288 7.95 27.59 -9.90
C ASP A 288 6.97 27.15 -8.79
N SER A 289 7.37 26.23 -7.90
CA SER A 289 6.52 25.70 -6.80
C SER A 289 7.18 25.94 -5.44
N PRO A 290 6.44 26.40 -4.41
CA PRO A 290 6.98 26.60 -3.07
C PRO A 290 7.43 25.29 -2.40
N GLU A 291 6.96 24.13 -2.88
CA GLU A 291 7.39 22.84 -2.34
C GLU A 291 8.66 22.30 -2.99
N GLY A 292 9.04 22.79 -4.18
CA GLY A 292 10.18 22.32 -4.98
C GLY A 292 10.07 20.87 -5.44
N TYR A 293 11.02 20.40 -6.25
CA TYR A 293 11.10 19.01 -6.70
C TYR A 293 12.46 18.38 -6.37
N PRO A 294 12.51 17.25 -5.64
CA PRO A 294 13.76 16.56 -5.34
C PRO A 294 14.20 15.69 -6.52
N ILE A 295 15.41 15.93 -7.02
CA ILE A 295 16.02 15.15 -8.10
C ILE A 295 17.23 14.41 -7.53
N ALA A 296 17.26 13.09 -7.69
CA ALA A 296 18.44 12.26 -7.43
C ALA A 296 19.37 12.30 -8.65
N ILE A 297 20.68 12.38 -8.43
CA ILE A 297 21.68 12.52 -9.49
C ILE A 297 22.78 11.50 -9.22
N ALA A 298 22.95 10.55 -10.13
CA ALA A 298 23.90 9.46 -10.00
C ALA A 298 24.91 9.48 -11.16
N ALA A 299 26.16 9.79 -10.83
CA ALA A 299 27.29 9.65 -11.73
C ALA A 299 27.79 8.19 -11.72
N ALA A 300 28.10 7.63 -12.88
CA ALA A 300 28.89 6.41 -13.01
C ALA A 300 30.39 6.75 -13.14
N GLY A 301 31.24 5.76 -12.84
CA GLY A 301 32.65 5.84 -13.23
C GLY A 301 32.89 5.12 -14.54
N SER A 302 34.16 4.91 -14.87
CA SER A 302 34.51 4.08 -16.04
C SER A 302 34.25 2.62 -15.78
N ALA A 303 33.66 1.95 -16.77
CA ALA A 303 33.38 0.53 -16.68
C ALA A 303 34.61 -0.36 -16.97
N ALA A 304 35.49 0.04 -17.90
CA ALA A 304 36.41 -0.94 -18.49
C ALA A 304 37.86 -0.46 -18.65
N LEU A 305 38.30 0.56 -17.92
CA LEU A 305 39.66 1.08 -18.08
C LEU A 305 40.70 0.19 -17.39
N LEU A 306 41.90 0.11 -17.98
CA LEU A 306 43.05 -0.54 -17.38
C LEU A 306 43.57 0.28 -16.17
N THR A 307 43.42 -0.26 -14.97
CA THR A 307 43.73 0.44 -13.70
C THR A 307 44.69 -0.37 -12.81
N PRO A 308 45.96 -0.59 -13.23
CA PRO A 308 46.83 -1.63 -12.66
C PRO A 308 47.15 -1.45 -11.16
N ASN A 309 47.14 -0.22 -10.66
CA ASN A 309 47.48 0.11 -9.27
C ASN A 309 46.34 0.81 -8.52
N ASN A 310 45.11 0.78 -9.04
CA ASN A 310 43.97 1.47 -8.42
C ASN A 310 42.78 0.50 -8.26
N PRO A 311 42.56 -0.06 -7.05
CA PRO A 311 41.50 -1.03 -6.81
C PRO A 311 40.08 -0.45 -6.85
N THR A 312 39.94 0.88 -6.91
CA THR A 312 38.68 1.60 -7.10
C THR A 312 38.73 2.53 -8.32
N GLY A 313 39.58 2.18 -9.29
CA GLY A 313 39.81 2.97 -10.50
C GLY A 313 38.66 2.90 -11.48
N ASN A 314 37.86 1.84 -11.43
CA ASN A 314 36.64 1.67 -12.21
C ASN A 314 35.43 1.59 -11.27
N SER A 315 34.27 1.98 -11.79
CA SER A 315 33.00 1.76 -11.11
C SER A 315 31.83 1.86 -12.05
N PHE A 316 30.77 1.08 -11.81
CA PHE A 316 29.47 1.28 -12.44
C PHE A 316 28.35 1.16 -11.40
N ASN A 317 27.14 1.54 -11.79
CA ASN A 317 26.00 1.59 -10.88
C ASN A 317 25.00 0.47 -11.18
N LEU A 318 24.50 -0.18 -10.13
CA LEU A 318 23.33 -1.04 -10.16
C LEU A 318 22.21 -0.33 -9.41
N ILE A 319 21.12 -0.03 -10.11
CA ILE A 319 20.03 0.80 -9.59
C ILE A 319 18.78 -0.05 -9.49
N THR A 320 18.07 0.06 -8.37
CA THR A 320 16.76 -0.56 -8.17
C THR A 320 15.75 0.51 -7.83
N ILE A 321 14.67 0.58 -8.61
CA ILE A 321 13.47 1.36 -8.29
C ILE A 321 12.47 0.39 -7.68
N GLN A 322 12.24 0.51 -6.38
CA GLN A 322 11.36 -0.36 -5.63
C GLN A 322 9.91 -0.22 -6.07
N ASP A 323 9.07 -1.19 -5.72
CA ASP A 323 7.64 -1.17 -6.05
C ASP A 323 6.87 0.01 -5.40
N ASN A 324 7.48 0.72 -4.44
CA ASN A 324 6.97 1.94 -3.82
C ASN A 324 7.54 3.23 -4.47
N GLY A 325 8.37 3.10 -5.50
CA GLY A 325 9.05 4.21 -6.18
C GLY A 325 10.35 4.69 -5.51
N ARG A 326 10.80 4.04 -4.42
CA ARG A 326 12.06 4.38 -3.75
C ARG A 326 13.24 3.98 -4.63
N ILE A 327 14.22 4.88 -4.74
CA ILE A 327 15.41 4.68 -5.57
C ILE A 327 16.58 4.21 -4.69
N VAL A 328 17.23 3.13 -5.12
CA VAL A 328 18.44 2.59 -4.51
C VAL A 328 19.53 2.53 -5.58
N VAL A 329 20.69 3.13 -5.32
CA VAL A 329 21.85 3.16 -6.21
C VAL A 329 23.02 2.45 -5.53
N GLU A 330 23.48 1.34 -6.06
CA GLU A 330 24.68 0.63 -5.61
C GLU A 330 25.82 0.87 -6.60
N ALA A 331 26.82 1.67 -6.21
CA ALA A 331 28.04 1.87 -6.98
C ALA A 331 29.06 0.77 -6.63
N LEU A 332 29.44 -0.04 -7.61
CA LEU A 332 30.41 -1.13 -7.47
C LEU A 332 31.78 -0.62 -7.90
N TYR A 333 32.76 -0.64 -6.99
CA TYR A 333 34.14 -0.21 -7.25
C TYR A 333 35.06 -1.41 -7.43
N TYR A 334 35.94 -1.34 -8.42
CA TYR A 334 36.90 -2.38 -8.76
C TYR A 334 38.08 -1.80 -9.57
N GLY A 335 39.08 -2.63 -9.84
CA GLY A 335 40.32 -2.25 -10.49
C GLY A 335 41.50 -3.04 -9.95
N ALA A 336 42.72 -2.73 -10.40
CA ALA A 336 43.94 -3.47 -10.05
C ALA A 336 43.80 -4.99 -10.24
N GLY A 337 43.14 -5.41 -11.31
CA GLY A 337 42.88 -6.83 -11.63
C GLY A 337 41.74 -7.48 -10.84
N SER A 338 41.07 -6.75 -9.94
CA SER A 338 39.90 -7.24 -9.21
C SER A 338 38.63 -7.12 -10.05
N ALA A 339 37.76 -8.14 -9.98
CA ALA A 339 36.44 -8.12 -10.61
C ALA A 339 35.40 -7.37 -9.75
N PRO A 340 34.32 -6.83 -10.35
CA PRO A 340 33.21 -6.25 -9.61
C PRO A 340 32.57 -7.27 -8.66
N ASN A 341 32.30 -6.88 -7.41
CA ASN A 341 31.72 -7.77 -6.40
C ASN A 341 30.61 -7.07 -5.59
N ARG A 342 29.35 -7.35 -5.94
CA ARG A 342 28.17 -6.82 -5.23
C ARG A 342 28.05 -7.30 -3.78
N GLY A 343 28.57 -8.49 -3.47
CA GLY A 343 28.65 -9.02 -2.10
C GLY A 343 29.88 -8.55 -1.32
N GLY A 344 30.66 -7.64 -1.87
CA GLY A 344 31.87 -7.10 -1.26
C GLY A 344 31.59 -6.23 -0.03
N ARG A 345 32.67 -5.77 0.61
CA ARG A 345 32.58 -4.93 1.81
C ARG A 345 31.91 -3.59 1.50
N LYS A 346 30.78 -3.30 2.19
CA LYS A 346 30.07 -2.01 2.10
C LYS A 346 30.98 -0.84 2.52
N GLY A 347 30.90 0.25 1.79
CA GLY A 347 31.73 1.45 1.97
C GLY A 347 33.06 1.44 1.18
N GLU A 348 33.54 0.26 0.78
CA GLU A 348 34.77 0.07 0.00
C GLU A 348 34.46 -0.44 -1.41
N ALA A 349 34.03 -1.69 -1.54
CA ALA A 349 33.73 -2.34 -2.82
C ALA A 349 32.33 -1.97 -3.35
N VAL A 350 31.40 -1.66 -2.45
CA VAL A 350 30.04 -1.22 -2.79
C VAL A 350 29.66 -0.01 -1.95
N LYS A 351 29.26 1.08 -2.60
CA LYS A 351 28.64 2.23 -1.92
C LYS A 351 27.18 2.30 -2.33
N ALA A 352 26.30 2.14 -1.36
CA ALA A 352 24.86 2.19 -1.58
C ALA A 352 24.30 3.54 -1.13
N TYR A 353 23.48 4.13 -1.98
CA TYR A 353 22.68 5.31 -1.70
C TYR A 353 21.21 4.89 -1.77
N THR A 354 20.48 5.17 -0.70
CA THR A 354 19.06 4.84 -0.59
C THR A 354 18.31 6.14 -0.38
N GLU A 355 17.39 6.45 -1.28
CA GLU A 355 16.62 7.67 -1.23
C GLU A 355 15.83 7.75 0.09
N GLY A 356 15.68 8.94 0.68
CA GLY A 356 14.85 9.12 1.87
C GLY A 356 13.38 8.83 1.58
N LEU A 357 12.64 8.32 2.57
CA LEU A 357 11.21 8.05 2.37
C LEU A 357 10.43 9.35 2.13
N ASP A 358 10.76 10.44 2.82
CA ASP A 358 10.14 11.75 2.61
C ASP A 358 10.24 12.24 1.16
N SER A 359 11.41 12.10 0.54
CA SER A 359 11.61 12.45 -0.87
C SER A 359 10.79 11.55 -1.79
N THR A 360 10.74 10.25 -1.50
CA THR A 360 9.93 9.27 -2.25
C THR A 360 8.44 9.62 -2.19
N LYS A 361 7.91 9.89 -0.99
CA LYS A 361 6.51 10.29 -0.76
C LYS A 361 6.19 11.64 -1.40
N ARG A 362 7.10 12.62 -1.31
CA ARG A 362 6.92 13.93 -1.95
C ARG A 362 6.84 13.80 -3.47
N ARG A 363 7.69 13.00 -4.12
CA ARG A 363 7.58 12.74 -5.58
C ARG A 363 6.27 12.04 -5.94
N ALA A 364 5.91 10.99 -5.20
CA ALA A 364 4.66 10.26 -5.40
C ALA A 364 3.43 11.19 -5.24
N PHE A 365 3.43 12.05 -4.22
CA PHE A 365 2.38 13.03 -3.97
C PHE A 365 2.28 14.07 -5.07
N MET A 366 3.39 14.68 -5.52
CA MET A 366 3.37 15.66 -6.60
C MET A 366 2.92 15.05 -7.93
N ARG A 367 3.35 13.83 -8.23
CA ARG A 367 2.91 13.07 -9.41
C ARG A 367 1.42 12.75 -9.33
N ALA A 368 0.93 12.40 -8.15
CA ALA A 368 -0.49 12.20 -7.92
C ALA A 368 -1.27 13.52 -8.06
N CYS A 369 -0.78 14.66 -7.57
CA CYS A 369 -1.41 15.96 -7.81
C CYS A 369 -1.44 16.35 -9.30
N GLN A 370 -0.45 15.92 -10.09
CA GLN A 370 -0.50 16.10 -11.54
C GLN A 370 -1.61 15.23 -12.17
N ARG A 371 -1.72 13.97 -11.76
CA ARG A 371 -2.62 12.99 -12.39
C ARG A 371 -4.08 13.13 -11.95
N TYR A 372 -4.32 13.43 -10.68
CA TYR A 372 -5.66 13.44 -10.10
C TYR A 372 -6.32 14.81 -10.24
N PRO A 373 -7.63 14.87 -10.50
CA PRO A 373 -8.33 16.13 -10.67
C PRO A 373 -8.72 16.81 -9.35
N ILE A 374 -8.58 16.10 -8.23
CA ILE A 374 -8.94 16.57 -6.89
C ILE A 374 -7.79 16.37 -5.90
N TYR A 375 -7.82 17.16 -4.84
CA TYR A 375 -6.86 17.10 -3.75
C TYR A 375 -7.55 17.46 -2.44
N CYS A 376 -7.11 16.85 -1.34
CA CYS A 376 -7.61 17.14 -0.01
C CYS A 376 -6.47 17.61 0.90
N HIS A 377 -6.69 18.67 1.67
CA HIS A 377 -5.67 19.17 2.59
C HIS A 377 -5.47 18.21 3.76
N GLU A 378 -6.54 17.90 4.49
CA GLU A 378 -6.48 16.96 5.61
C GLU A 378 -7.65 15.99 5.57
N ARG A 379 -7.35 14.74 5.92
CA ARG A 379 -8.37 13.74 6.25
C ARG A 379 -8.13 13.26 7.66
N ILE A 380 -9.14 13.43 8.51
CA ILE A 380 -9.07 13.06 9.93
C ILE A 380 -10.06 11.94 10.16
N TYR A 381 -9.55 10.78 10.56
CA TYR A 381 -10.35 9.64 10.98
C TYR A 381 -10.30 9.53 12.49
N HIS A 382 -11.45 9.68 13.12
CA HIS A 382 -11.63 9.38 14.53
C HIS A 382 -12.40 8.07 14.68
N PHE A 383 -11.69 7.06 15.14
CA PHE A 383 -12.17 5.71 15.39
C PHE A 383 -12.48 5.55 16.87
N GLU A 384 -13.71 5.15 17.19
CA GLU A 384 -14.14 4.88 18.56
C GLU A 384 -14.54 3.41 18.67
N ILE A 385 -13.91 2.71 19.63
CA ILE A 385 -14.21 1.33 19.94
C ILE A 385 -14.83 1.27 21.34
N SER A 386 -16.00 0.66 21.46
CA SER A 386 -16.67 0.48 22.75
C SER A 386 -16.17 -0.77 23.49
N GLU A 387 -16.46 -0.89 24.79
CA GLU A 387 -16.27 -2.12 25.57
C GLU A 387 -17.01 -3.34 24.98
N LEU A 388 -17.90 -3.11 24.03
CA LEU A 388 -18.76 -4.10 23.42
C LEU A 388 -18.30 -4.51 22.02
N GLY A 389 -17.15 -4.01 21.55
CA GLY A 389 -16.66 -4.21 20.19
C GLY A 389 -17.46 -3.46 19.13
N ASP A 390 -18.29 -2.48 19.52
CA ASP A 390 -18.96 -1.59 18.57
C ASP A 390 -17.95 -0.58 18.04
N PHE A 391 -18.05 -0.28 16.74
CA PHE A 391 -17.16 0.60 16.02
C PHE A 391 -17.91 1.82 15.52
N THR A 392 -17.45 3.02 15.87
CA THR A 392 -17.92 4.27 15.28
C THR A 392 -16.76 4.96 14.58
N LEU A 393 -16.99 5.40 13.35
CA LEU A 393 -16.05 6.23 12.61
C LEU A 393 -16.64 7.62 12.40
N HIS A 394 -15.87 8.65 12.74
CA HIS A 394 -16.05 10.02 12.25
C HIS A 394 -14.93 10.35 11.27
N HIS A 395 -15.28 10.69 10.03
CA HIS A 395 -14.34 11.07 8.98
C HIS A 395 -14.55 12.54 8.61
N HIS A 396 -13.59 13.37 8.97
CA HIS A 396 -13.54 14.79 8.62
C HIS A 396 -12.72 14.97 7.35
N THR A 397 -13.33 15.59 6.35
CA THR A 397 -12.67 16.03 5.12
C THR A 397 -12.45 17.53 5.23
N VAL A 398 -11.20 17.98 5.11
CA VAL A 398 -10.82 19.40 5.20
C VAL A 398 -10.07 19.82 3.94
N GLY A 399 -10.50 20.94 3.36
CA GLY A 399 -9.84 21.56 2.22
C GLY A 399 -9.88 20.70 0.95
N LEU A 400 -10.95 19.94 0.73
CA LEU A 400 -11.14 19.21 -0.52
C LEU A 400 -11.40 20.22 -1.65
N ARG A 401 -10.58 20.19 -2.71
CA ARG A 401 -10.64 21.14 -3.82
C ARG A 401 -10.33 20.45 -5.14
N ALA A 402 -10.76 21.09 -6.23
CA ALA A 402 -10.37 20.67 -7.56
C ALA A 402 -8.98 21.23 -7.88
N LEU A 403 -8.11 20.41 -8.45
CA LEU A 403 -6.84 20.89 -9.02
C LEU A 403 -7.03 21.43 -10.45
N ARG A 404 -8.17 21.12 -11.08
CA ARG A 404 -8.50 21.47 -12.47
C ARG A 404 -9.97 21.85 -12.57
N GLN A 405 -10.31 22.84 -13.42
CA GLN A 405 -11.69 23.34 -13.54
C GLN A 405 -12.60 22.51 -14.47
N ASN A 406 -12.09 21.42 -15.06
CA ASN A 406 -12.76 20.73 -16.17
C ASN A 406 -13.81 19.69 -15.75
N GLY A 407 -14.17 19.59 -14.46
CA GLY A 407 -15.11 18.58 -13.97
C GLY A 407 -16.14 19.11 -12.98
N GLU A 408 -17.38 18.60 -13.06
CA GLU A 408 -18.43 18.87 -12.08
C GLU A 408 -18.30 17.93 -10.87
N TYR A 409 -17.21 18.07 -10.10
CA TYR A 409 -17.00 17.31 -8.88
C TYR A 409 -17.93 17.81 -7.76
N ARG A 410 -19.20 17.41 -7.82
CA ARG A 410 -20.24 17.75 -6.84
C ARG A 410 -20.62 16.57 -5.93
N LYS A 411 -20.10 15.39 -6.19
CA LYS A 411 -20.45 14.18 -5.48
C LYS A 411 -19.20 13.43 -5.05
N ARG A 412 -19.17 12.93 -3.82
CA ARG A 412 -18.03 12.18 -3.27
C ARG A 412 -18.48 10.82 -2.72
N PRO A 413 -17.92 9.70 -3.24
CA PRO A 413 -18.29 8.39 -2.80
C PRO A 413 -17.69 8.09 -1.42
N HIS A 414 -18.50 7.51 -0.54
CA HIS A 414 -18.07 6.97 0.75
C HIS A 414 -18.53 5.52 0.86
N SER A 415 -17.59 4.64 1.20
CA SER A 415 -17.85 3.21 1.39
C SER A 415 -17.76 2.85 2.86
N ILE A 416 -18.83 2.26 3.39
CA ILE A 416 -18.88 1.66 4.72
C ILE A 416 -18.43 0.20 4.59
N ARG A 417 -17.32 -0.14 5.23
CA ARG A 417 -16.84 -1.51 5.30
C ARG A 417 -17.27 -2.10 6.63
N ILE A 418 -18.09 -3.15 6.57
CA ILE A 418 -18.53 -3.89 7.75
C ILE A 418 -17.79 -5.23 7.73
N PRO A 419 -17.13 -5.62 8.84
CA PRO A 419 -16.55 -6.95 8.99
C PRO A 419 -17.60 -8.05 8.78
N ALA A 420 -17.17 -9.26 8.44
CA ALA A 420 -18.07 -10.36 8.06
C ALA A 420 -19.13 -10.70 9.15
N PHE A 421 -18.78 -10.52 10.41
CA PHE A 421 -19.61 -10.79 11.60
C PHE A 421 -20.20 -9.52 12.24
N GLY A 422 -19.93 -8.34 11.67
CA GLY A 422 -20.44 -7.08 12.18
C GLY A 422 -21.78 -6.72 11.54
N GLN A 423 -22.56 -5.86 12.19
CA GLN A 423 -23.83 -5.38 11.66
C GLN A 423 -23.84 -3.87 11.49
N LEU A 424 -24.46 -3.37 10.41
CA LEU A 424 -24.65 -1.93 10.24
C LEU A 424 -25.68 -1.43 11.26
N ALA A 425 -25.22 -0.69 12.26
CA ALA A 425 -26.11 -0.14 13.26
C ALA A 425 -26.67 1.22 12.81
N ARG A 426 -25.79 2.09 12.30
CA ARG A 426 -26.16 3.36 11.67
C ARG A 426 -25.41 3.53 10.36
N GLY A 427 -26.15 3.81 9.29
CA GLY A 427 -25.57 4.15 7.99
C GLY A 427 -24.83 5.48 8.01
N LEU A 428 -24.33 5.91 6.85
CA LEU A 428 -23.61 7.16 6.73
C LEU A 428 -24.51 8.34 7.10
N GLN A 429 -24.04 9.20 8.00
CA GLN A 429 -24.71 10.43 8.42
C GLN A 429 -23.76 11.60 8.26
N LEU A 430 -24.31 12.80 8.01
CA LEU A 430 -23.58 14.06 8.12
C LEU A 430 -23.71 14.62 9.54
N ASP A 431 -22.68 15.31 10.03
CA ASP A 431 -22.83 16.10 11.26
C ASP A 431 -23.78 17.30 11.05
N ALA A 432 -24.19 17.93 12.16
CA ALA A 432 -25.15 19.05 12.11
C ALA A 432 -24.58 20.27 11.35
N ALA A 433 -23.27 20.53 11.49
CA ALA A 433 -22.59 21.64 10.82
C ALA A 433 -22.56 21.46 9.30
N SER A 434 -22.24 20.26 8.82
CA SER A 434 -22.22 19.93 7.38
C SER A 434 -23.63 19.99 6.79
N ARG A 435 -24.65 19.50 7.49
CA ARG A 435 -26.05 19.65 7.04
C ARG A 435 -26.46 21.12 6.93
N ALA A 436 -26.14 21.93 7.94
CA ALA A 436 -26.42 23.36 7.94
C ALA A 436 -25.67 24.11 6.82
N ALA A 437 -24.48 23.63 6.43
CA ALA A 437 -23.70 24.15 5.31
C ALA A 437 -24.21 23.69 3.92
N GLY A 438 -25.30 22.91 3.87
CA GLY A 438 -25.95 22.50 2.62
C GLY A 438 -25.45 21.20 2.00
N TYR A 439 -24.63 20.43 2.70
CA TYR A 439 -24.25 19.08 2.26
C TYR A 439 -25.41 18.11 2.48
N SER A 440 -25.57 17.13 1.59
CA SER A 440 -26.56 16.06 1.72
C SER A 440 -25.96 14.69 1.40
N ILE A 441 -26.71 13.62 1.68
CA ILE A 441 -26.33 12.25 1.33
C ILE A 441 -27.42 11.67 0.42
N ASP A 442 -27.04 11.23 -0.79
CA ASP A 442 -27.92 10.48 -1.68
C ASP A 442 -27.79 8.96 -1.44
N PRO A 443 -28.89 8.20 -1.48
CA PRO A 443 -28.81 6.75 -1.61
C PRO A 443 -28.29 6.39 -3.01
N VAL A 444 -27.26 5.54 -3.08
CA VAL A 444 -26.86 4.91 -4.35
C VAL A 444 -27.90 3.83 -4.67
N GLU A 445 -28.63 4.02 -5.77
CA GLU A 445 -29.66 3.19 -6.42
C GLU A 445 -30.54 2.23 -5.56
N PRO A 446 -31.86 2.12 -5.85
CA PRO A 446 -32.72 1.13 -5.19
C PRO A 446 -32.20 -0.30 -5.46
N GLY A 447 -31.74 -1.00 -4.41
CA GLY A 447 -31.23 -2.38 -4.50
C GLY A 447 -29.77 -2.57 -4.07
N GLY A 448 -29.02 -1.50 -3.84
CA GLY A 448 -27.66 -1.57 -3.28
C GLY A 448 -27.64 -1.89 -1.78
N SER A 449 -26.61 -2.60 -1.31
CA SER A 449 -26.46 -3.12 0.08
C SER A 449 -26.40 -2.08 1.21
N GLY A 450 -26.72 -0.81 0.96
CA GLY A 450 -26.62 0.27 1.95
C GLY A 450 -25.19 0.75 2.25
N ARG A 451 -24.18 0.04 1.75
CA ARG A 451 -22.75 0.17 2.12
C ARG A 451 -21.98 1.20 1.30
N ARG A 452 -22.52 1.69 0.19
CA ARG A 452 -21.98 2.85 -0.54
C ARG A 452 -23.00 3.98 -0.51
N ARG A 453 -22.50 5.19 -0.23
CA ARG A 453 -23.29 6.41 -0.10
C ARG A 453 -22.55 7.54 -0.80
N MET A 454 -23.32 8.50 -1.31
CA MET A 454 -22.75 9.62 -2.02
C MET A 454 -22.99 10.89 -1.21
N VAL A 455 -21.93 11.60 -0.83
CA VAL A 455 -22.06 12.94 -0.26
C VAL A 455 -22.19 13.93 -1.40
N ILE A 456 -23.26 14.73 -1.38
CA ILE A 456 -23.52 15.78 -2.35
C ILE A 456 -23.05 17.11 -1.76
N LEU A 457 -22.20 17.79 -2.52
CA LEU A 457 -21.63 19.07 -2.14
C LEU A 457 -22.61 20.19 -2.54
N PRO A 458 -22.73 21.26 -1.73
CA PRO A 458 -23.62 22.39 -2.02
C PRO A 458 -23.21 23.17 -3.28
N ALA A 459 -21.96 23.04 -3.71
CA ALA A 459 -21.40 23.64 -4.92
C ALA A 459 -20.38 22.68 -5.55
N LYS A 460 -20.01 22.94 -6.81
CA LYS A 460 -18.88 22.22 -7.43
C LYS A 460 -17.58 22.57 -6.70
N LEU A 461 -16.63 21.64 -6.67
CA LEU A 461 -15.28 21.93 -6.17
C LEU A 461 -14.61 22.97 -7.06
N GLU A 462 -14.00 23.97 -6.43
CA GLU A 462 -13.16 24.99 -7.06
C GLU A 462 -11.71 24.82 -6.57
N SER A 463 -10.76 25.51 -7.21
CA SER A 463 -9.34 25.47 -6.81
C SER A 463 -9.01 26.38 -5.62
N ASP A 464 -9.73 27.48 -5.48
CA ASP A 464 -9.52 28.52 -4.47
C ASP A 464 -10.34 28.32 -3.19
N ARG A 465 -11.40 27.51 -3.25
CA ARG A 465 -12.30 27.23 -2.13
C ARG A 465 -12.37 25.75 -1.79
N GLY A 466 -11.91 25.39 -0.60
CA GLY A 466 -12.01 24.03 -0.08
C GLY A 466 -13.39 23.67 0.49
N ALA A 467 -13.89 22.49 0.15
CA ALA A 467 -15.03 21.85 0.79
C ALA A 467 -14.61 21.16 2.09
N ASN A 468 -15.40 21.37 3.14
CA ASN A 468 -15.21 20.82 4.48
C ASN A 468 -16.50 20.15 4.93
N TYR A 469 -16.43 18.88 5.31
CA TYR A 469 -17.59 18.15 5.83
C TYR A 469 -17.15 16.97 6.69
N THR A 470 -18.04 16.55 7.59
CA THR A 470 -17.85 15.37 8.43
C THR A 470 -18.94 14.35 8.11
N VAL A 471 -18.53 13.11 7.89
CA VAL A 471 -19.44 11.97 7.86
C VAL A 471 -19.15 10.99 9.00
N SER A 472 -20.18 10.28 9.46
CA SER A 472 -20.02 9.22 10.44
C SER A 472 -20.86 7.99 10.12
N HIS A 473 -20.44 6.84 10.62
CA HIS A 473 -21.24 5.61 10.61
C HIS A 473 -20.89 4.76 11.84
N THR A 474 -21.80 3.84 12.20
CA THR A 474 -21.59 2.93 13.33
C THR A 474 -21.92 1.51 12.92
N SER A 475 -21.08 0.57 13.30
CA SER A 475 -21.35 -0.87 13.21
C SER A 475 -21.21 -1.53 14.57
N SER A 476 -22.08 -2.49 14.86
CA SER A 476 -22.04 -3.24 16.11
C SER A 476 -21.23 -4.52 15.97
N ASN A 477 -20.68 -4.99 17.10
CA ASN A 477 -19.92 -6.25 17.20
C ASN A 477 -18.87 -6.41 16.08
N SER A 478 -18.19 -5.33 15.70
CA SER A 478 -17.33 -5.29 14.51
C SER A 478 -15.85 -5.47 14.84
N ILE A 479 -15.47 -5.32 16.10
CA ILE A 479 -14.09 -5.46 16.57
C ILE A 479 -14.00 -6.71 17.44
N VAL A 480 -13.05 -7.60 17.15
CA VAL A 480 -12.71 -8.72 18.05
C VAL A 480 -12.00 -8.15 19.27
N MET A 481 -12.57 -8.40 20.45
CA MET A 481 -12.08 -7.77 21.69
C MET A 481 -11.10 -8.66 22.47
N THR A 482 -11.08 -9.97 22.20
CA THR A 482 -10.27 -10.94 22.94
C THR A 482 -9.77 -12.06 22.03
N SER A 483 -8.65 -12.69 22.41
CA SER A 483 -8.13 -13.90 21.75
C SER A 483 -9.13 -15.06 21.76
N TRP A 484 -9.96 -15.22 22.79
CA TRP A 484 -11.02 -16.23 22.80
C TRP A 484 -12.05 -15.99 21.69
N GLU A 485 -12.48 -14.74 21.49
CA GLU A 485 -13.38 -14.40 20.39
C GLU A 485 -12.72 -14.65 19.02
N ALA A 486 -11.43 -14.37 18.90
CA ALA A 486 -10.66 -14.69 17.70
C ALA A 486 -10.68 -16.20 17.40
N ASP A 487 -10.43 -17.03 18.41
CA ASP A 487 -10.41 -18.50 18.29
C ASP A 487 -11.79 -19.07 17.91
N GLU A 488 -12.86 -18.61 18.56
CA GLU A 488 -14.22 -19.08 18.25
C GLU A 488 -14.61 -18.71 16.81
N ARG A 489 -14.25 -17.52 16.34
CA ARG A 489 -14.55 -17.08 14.97
C ARG A 489 -13.71 -17.82 13.93
N ALA A 490 -12.45 -18.09 14.23
CA ALA A 490 -11.60 -18.92 13.38
C ALA A 490 -12.19 -20.32 13.20
N ARG A 491 -12.71 -20.95 14.27
CA ARG A 491 -13.38 -22.27 14.19
C ARG A 491 -14.65 -22.25 13.33
N ALA A 492 -15.42 -21.16 13.38
CA ALA A 492 -16.61 -21.01 12.54
C ALA A 492 -16.25 -20.96 11.05
N GLU A 493 -15.19 -20.21 10.69
CA GLU A 493 -14.73 -20.06 9.32
C GLU A 493 -14.23 -21.39 8.71
N GLU A 494 -13.46 -22.17 9.47
CA GLU A 494 -12.94 -23.48 9.02
C GLU A 494 -14.05 -24.46 8.59
N ARG A 495 -15.23 -24.37 9.20
CA ARG A 495 -16.37 -25.24 8.87
C ARG A 495 -17.17 -24.75 7.67
N GLY A 496 -17.12 -23.45 7.36
CA GLY A 496 -17.82 -22.83 6.24
C GLY A 496 -17.18 -23.07 4.87
N GLY A 497 -15.99 -23.67 4.80
CA GLY A 497 -15.27 -23.93 3.55
C GLY A 497 -14.74 -22.69 2.83
N VAL A 498 -14.73 -21.53 3.51
CA VAL A 498 -14.23 -20.25 2.99
C VAL A 498 -12.76 -20.06 3.39
N GLN A 499 -12.02 -19.36 2.54
CA GLN A 499 -10.58 -19.08 2.66
C GLN A 499 -10.23 -18.48 4.05
N ARG A 500 -9.29 -19.10 4.78
CA ARG A 500 -8.85 -18.67 6.12
C ARG A 500 -8.44 -17.19 6.16
N ARG A 501 -9.08 -16.37 7.00
CA ARG A 501 -8.47 -15.15 7.52
C ARG A 501 -7.38 -15.57 8.51
N GLY A 502 -6.11 -15.53 8.08
CA GLY A 502 -4.98 -16.01 8.89
C GLY A 502 -4.57 -15.12 10.08
N ASP A 503 -5.34 -14.08 10.40
CA ASP A 503 -4.97 -13.03 11.35
C ASP A 503 -6.12 -12.60 12.28
N TRP A 504 -6.95 -13.56 12.71
CA TRP A 504 -8.10 -13.33 13.62
C TRP A 504 -7.72 -12.71 14.97
N ASP A 505 -6.51 -12.98 15.44
CA ASP A 505 -5.97 -12.50 16.70
C ASP A 505 -5.35 -11.10 16.58
N GLN A 506 -5.38 -10.51 15.38
CA GLN A 506 -4.87 -9.19 15.07
C GLN A 506 -6.01 -8.33 14.54
N GLU A 507 -6.44 -7.33 15.30
CA GLU A 507 -7.50 -6.42 14.87
C GLU A 507 -6.89 -5.11 14.33
N GLY A 508 -7.71 -4.27 13.68
CA GLY A 508 -7.25 -2.97 13.25
C GLY A 508 -8.29 -2.10 12.56
N VAL A 509 -7.96 -0.81 12.49
CA VAL A 509 -8.75 0.23 11.82
C VAL A 509 -7.87 0.99 10.84
N GLY A 510 -8.45 1.63 9.83
CA GLY A 510 -7.66 2.41 8.87
C GLY A 510 -8.45 2.80 7.64
N CYS A 511 -7.73 3.26 6.62
CA CYS A 511 -8.34 3.71 5.37
C CYS A 511 -7.46 3.41 4.16
N PHE A 512 -8.09 3.43 2.99
CA PHE A 512 -7.42 3.43 1.69
C PHE A 512 -7.33 4.86 1.17
N VAL A 513 -6.17 5.22 0.64
CA VAL A 513 -5.89 6.57 0.11
C VAL A 513 -6.19 6.56 -1.38
N SER A 514 -7.35 7.11 -1.74
CA SER A 514 -7.87 7.07 -3.11
C SER A 514 -7.48 8.29 -3.96
N HIS A 515 -7.02 9.38 -3.36
CA HIS A 515 -6.63 10.60 -4.07
C HIS A 515 -5.55 11.31 -3.26
N PRO A 516 -4.85 12.32 -3.83
CA PRO A 516 -3.82 13.07 -3.11
C PRO A 516 -4.37 13.73 -1.86
N VAL A 517 -3.71 13.48 -0.73
CA VAL A 517 -4.01 14.08 0.58
C VAL A 517 -2.71 14.63 1.15
N ASN A 518 -2.71 15.84 1.70
CA ASN A 518 -1.50 16.39 2.31
C ASN A 518 -1.23 15.82 3.70
N GLU A 519 -2.25 15.69 4.56
CA GLU A 519 -2.10 15.01 5.85
C GLU A 519 -3.25 14.03 6.12
N LEU A 520 -2.89 12.83 6.58
CA LEU A 520 -3.83 11.83 7.07
C LEU A 520 -3.63 11.65 8.58
N HIS A 521 -4.70 11.90 9.32
CA HIS A 521 -4.72 11.84 10.77
C HIS A 521 -5.58 10.66 11.23
N PHE A 522 -5.03 9.79 12.06
CA PHE A 522 -5.79 8.77 12.78
C PHE A 522 -5.84 9.13 14.26
N LYS A 523 -7.05 9.15 14.80
CA LYS A 523 -7.36 9.24 16.22
C LYS A 523 -8.09 7.98 16.61
N LEU A 524 -7.60 7.24 17.59
CA LEU A 524 -8.17 5.97 18.01
C LEU A 524 -8.45 6.00 19.51
N SER A 525 -9.73 5.95 19.86
CA SER A 525 -10.23 5.79 21.22
C SER A 525 -10.45 4.30 21.50
N LEU A 526 -9.75 3.78 22.51
CA LEU A 526 -9.86 2.40 22.95
C LEU A 526 -10.53 2.32 24.32
N PRO A 527 -11.33 1.27 24.57
CA PRO A 527 -11.96 1.03 25.86
C PRO A 527 -10.94 0.58 26.92
N ALA A 528 -11.35 0.57 28.19
CA ALA A 528 -10.46 0.22 29.30
C ALA A 528 -9.96 -1.23 29.20
N SER A 529 -10.79 -2.15 28.70
CA SER A 529 -10.40 -3.54 28.41
C SER A 529 -9.25 -3.68 27.39
N LEU A 530 -9.02 -2.67 26.55
CA LEU A 530 -7.92 -2.62 25.59
C LEU A 530 -6.82 -1.62 25.98
N SER A 531 -6.79 -1.11 27.22
CA SER A 531 -5.81 -0.10 27.66
C SER A 531 -4.35 -0.55 27.56
N GLU A 532 -4.09 -1.86 27.66
CA GLU A 532 -2.73 -2.43 27.55
C GLU A 532 -2.30 -2.72 26.10
N VAL A 533 -3.20 -2.66 25.13
CA VAL A 533 -2.79 -2.86 23.74
C VAL A 533 -1.95 -1.68 23.26
N ARG A 534 -1.04 -1.96 22.33
CA ARG A 534 -0.16 -0.96 21.72
C ARG A 534 -0.37 -1.00 20.21
N PRO A 535 -1.17 -0.07 19.66
CA PRO A 535 -1.38 0.01 18.22
C PRO A 535 -0.07 0.28 17.49
N TYR A 536 0.12 -0.38 16.35
CA TYR A 536 1.24 -0.18 15.45
C TYR A 536 0.75 0.11 14.04
N LEU A 537 1.57 0.79 13.25
CA LEU A 537 1.24 1.13 11.87
C LEU A 537 1.46 -0.08 10.95
N ARG A 538 0.48 -0.32 10.09
CA ARG A 538 0.53 -1.25 8.96
C ARG A 538 0.34 -0.48 7.66
N CYS A 539 1.25 -0.68 6.71
CA CYS A 539 1.17 -0.09 5.38
C CYS A 539 1.08 -1.21 4.35
N ASP A 540 -0.06 -1.32 3.68
CA ASP A 540 -0.21 -2.26 2.57
C ASP A 540 -0.37 -1.49 1.25
N ARG A 541 0.47 -1.82 0.27
CA ARG A 541 0.43 -1.27 -1.09
C ARG A 541 -0.50 -2.11 -1.95
N LEU A 542 -1.41 -1.49 -2.71
CA LEU A 542 -2.24 -2.22 -3.67
C LEU A 542 -1.35 -2.84 -4.76
N SER A 543 -1.50 -4.14 -5.02
CA SER A 543 -0.74 -4.82 -6.06
C SER A 543 -1.03 -4.18 -7.42
N GLY A 544 0.01 -3.91 -8.20
CA GLY A 544 -0.10 -3.14 -9.45
C GLY A 544 0.02 -1.61 -9.30
N PHE A 545 0.23 -1.09 -8.09
CA PHE A 545 0.66 0.30 -7.88
C PHE A 545 1.82 0.67 -8.82
N PRO A 546 1.85 1.89 -9.41
CA PRO A 546 0.90 3.00 -9.26
C PRO A 546 -0.25 3.01 -10.30
N ASN A 547 -0.40 1.95 -11.09
CA ASN A 547 -1.30 1.91 -12.24
C ASN A 547 -2.73 1.57 -11.84
N PHE A 548 -3.49 2.61 -11.48
CA PHE A 548 -4.93 2.50 -11.16
C PHE A 548 -5.77 3.36 -12.09
N LYS A 549 -7.00 2.94 -12.42
CA LYS A 549 -7.93 3.84 -13.10
C LYS A 549 -8.39 4.94 -12.14
N ILE A 550 -8.56 6.15 -12.66
CA ILE A 550 -9.22 7.24 -11.93
C ILE A 550 -10.67 7.25 -12.40
N ASN A 551 -11.60 7.10 -11.46
CA ASN A 551 -13.02 7.11 -11.77
C ASN A 551 -13.55 8.53 -12.02
N GLU A 552 -14.80 8.62 -12.45
CA GLU A 552 -15.51 9.89 -12.72
C GLU A 552 -15.59 10.85 -11.51
N TRP A 553 -15.37 10.35 -10.29
CA TRP A 553 -15.36 11.14 -9.06
C TRP A 553 -13.99 11.69 -8.71
N GLY A 554 -12.93 11.30 -9.43
CA GLY A 554 -11.54 11.69 -9.16
C GLY A 554 -10.84 10.80 -8.13
N ASP A 555 -11.35 9.60 -7.85
CA ASP A 555 -10.73 8.63 -6.95
C ASP A 555 -10.05 7.49 -7.71
N ALA A 556 -8.99 6.94 -7.14
CA ALA A 556 -8.37 5.69 -7.55
C ALA A 556 -9.40 4.56 -7.38
N GLU A 557 -9.72 3.91 -8.49
CA GLU A 557 -10.63 2.78 -8.51
C GLU A 557 -9.96 1.55 -7.89
N LEU A 558 -10.61 0.97 -6.88
CA LEU A 558 -10.20 -0.31 -6.34
C LEU A 558 -10.80 -1.43 -7.20
N PRO A 559 -10.01 -2.45 -7.59
CA PRO A 559 -10.58 -3.65 -8.19
C PRO A 559 -11.51 -4.35 -7.18
N ASP A 560 -12.45 -5.17 -7.68
CA ASP A 560 -13.45 -5.84 -6.83
C ASP A 560 -12.82 -6.69 -5.71
N ASN A 561 -11.72 -7.38 -6.04
CA ASN A 561 -10.93 -8.17 -5.11
C ASN A 561 -9.50 -7.62 -5.03
N PRO A 562 -9.27 -6.55 -4.24
CA PRO A 562 -7.97 -5.91 -4.18
C PRO A 562 -6.98 -6.77 -3.40
N VAL A 563 -5.86 -7.09 -4.05
CA VAL A 563 -4.70 -7.76 -3.43
C VAL A 563 -3.75 -6.69 -2.93
N PHE A 564 -3.27 -6.82 -1.69
CA PHE A 564 -2.35 -5.86 -1.10
C PHE A 564 -1.04 -6.56 -0.69
N ASP A 565 0.07 -5.96 -1.07
CA ASP A 565 1.41 -6.34 -0.66
C ASP A 565 1.80 -5.55 0.58
N ILE A 566 2.43 -6.22 1.54
CA ILE A 566 2.92 -5.59 2.76
C ILE A 566 4.17 -4.78 2.41
N ASP A 567 4.21 -3.51 2.80
CA ASP A 567 5.36 -2.64 2.57
C ASP A 567 6.01 -2.26 3.91
N THR A 568 6.86 -3.17 4.42
CA THR A 568 7.56 -2.98 5.70
C THR A 568 8.51 -1.78 5.68
N GLU A 569 9.06 -1.45 4.50
CA GLU A 569 9.92 -0.28 4.34
C GLU A 569 9.15 1.03 4.55
N MET A 570 7.92 1.09 4.04
CA MET A 570 7.00 2.18 4.32
C MET A 570 6.59 2.20 5.80
N GLU A 571 6.31 1.05 6.42
CA GLU A 571 6.00 0.94 7.87
C GLU A 571 7.13 1.52 8.73
N ASP A 572 8.36 1.07 8.50
CA ASP A 572 9.54 1.50 9.26
C ASP A 572 9.87 2.97 9.00
N GLY A 573 9.75 3.41 7.75
CA GLY A 573 10.16 4.74 7.32
C GLY A 573 9.16 5.85 7.67
N GLU A 574 7.88 5.54 7.92
CA GLU A 574 6.92 6.52 8.44
C GLU A 574 7.32 7.04 9.84
N GLY A 575 8.26 6.36 10.53
CA GLY A 575 9.13 6.86 11.60
C GLY A 575 8.45 7.32 12.90
N ARG A 576 7.15 7.60 12.85
CA ARG A 576 6.28 7.99 13.95
C ARG A 576 5.43 6.79 14.27
N SER A 577 5.80 6.08 15.33
CA SER A 577 4.87 5.15 15.94
C SER A 577 3.61 5.92 16.37
N PRO A 578 2.43 5.30 16.32
CA PRO A 578 1.26 5.84 16.98
C PRO A 578 1.63 6.21 18.42
N TYR A 579 1.25 7.41 18.88
CA TYR A 579 1.53 7.86 20.24
C TYR A 579 0.22 8.04 21.00
N TYR A 580 0.22 7.74 22.30
CA TYR A 580 -0.94 7.94 23.15
C TYR A 580 -0.86 9.32 23.80
N ASP A 581 -1.93 10.11 23.69
CA ASP A 581 -2.06 11.39 24.38
C ASP A 581 -2.92 11.22 25.66
N PRO A 582 -2.32 11.37 26.86
CA PRO A 582 -3.06 11.24 28.11
C PRO A 582 -4.11 12.33 28.35
N ALA A 583 -4.02 13.49 27.69
CA ALA A 583 -4.93 14.61 27.88
C ALA A 583 -6.31 14.32 27.31
N ASP A 584 -6.36 13.72 26.11
CA ASP A 584 -7.59 13.34 25.42
C ASP A 584 -7.87 11.83 25.46
N LYS A 585 -6.94 11.04 26.00
CA LYS A 585 -7.01 9.57 26.17
C LYS A 585 -7.13 8.82 24.85
N MET A 586 -6.49 9.32 23.79
CA MET A 586 -6.53 8.70 22.46
C MET A 586 -5.13 8.39 21.93
N TRP A 587 -5.07 7.41 21.04
CA TRP A 587 -3.91 7.18 20.17
C TRP A 587 -3.98 8.09 18.96
N HIS A 588 -2.86 8.70 18.60
CA HIS A 588 -2.72 9.60 17.46
C HIS A 588 -1.63 9.11 16.52
N LEU A 589 -1.89 9.24 15.21
CA LEU A 589 -0.91 9.04 14.15
C LEU A 589 -1.16 10.07 13.05
N VAL A 590 -0.09 10.73 12.61
CA VAL A 590 -0.13 11.69 11.49
C VAL A 590 0.82 11.23 10.40
N ILE A 591 0.27 10.96 9.23
CA ILE A 591 1.00 10.57 8.02
C ILE A 591 0.98 11.77 7.07
N HIS A 592 2.18 12.31 6.80
CA HIS A 592 2.39 13.41 5.86
C HIS A 592 2.44 12.87 4.44
N ARG A 593 1.73 13.45 3.48
CA ARG A 593 1.71 13.04 2.06
C ARG A 593 1.54 11.51 1.89
N PRO A 594 0.48 10.92 2.46
CA PRO A 594 0.19 9.50 2.27
C PRO A 594 0.14 9.15 0.78
N VAL A 595 0.70 8.00 0.41
CA VAL A 595 0.82 7.58 -0.99
C VAL A 595 -0.53 7.07 -1.48
N VAL A 596 -1.01 7.58 -2.62
CA VAL A 596 -2.26 7.12 -3.24
C VAL A 596 -2.12 5.65 -3.66
N GLY A 597 -3.13 4.82 -3.40
CA GLY A 597 -3.04 3.38 -3.63
C GLY A 597 -2.52 2.58 -2.43
N TYR A 598 -2.18 3.25 -1.32
CA TYR A 598 -1.85 2.59 -0.07
C TYR A 598 -3.06 2.49 0.85
N ARG A 599 -3.06 1.42 1.64
CA ARG A 599 -3.93 1.21 2.79
C ARG A 599 -3.10 1.36 4.06
N TYR A 600 -3.41 2.39 4.84
CA TYR A 600 -2.78 2.64 6.14
C TYR A 600 -3.72 2.17 7.25
N ARG A 601 -3.21 1.38 8.19
CA ARG A 601 -4.00 0.84 9.31
C ARG A 601 -3.25 0.94 10.63
N LEU A 602 -3.97 1.24 11.70
CA LEU A 602 -3.54 0.96 13.07
C LEU A 602 -3.97 -0.47 13.39
N ARG A 603 -3.02 -1.34 13.73
CA ARG A 603 -3.27 -2.72 14.12
C ARG A 603 -2.83 -2.99 15.55
N TRP A 604 -3.41 -4.00 16.19
CA TRP A 604 -2.97 -4.48 17.49
C TRP A 604 -3.33 -5.96 17.67
N GLN A 605 -2.55 -6.63 18.51
CA GLN A 605 -2.87 -7.97 18.98
C GLN A 605 -4.07 -7.89 19.94
N THR A 606 -5.06 -8.76 19.72
CA THR A 606 -6.17 -8.96 20.67
C THR A 606 -5.64 -9.50 21.99
N PRO A 607 -6.08 -8.97 23.15
CA PRO A 607 -5.56 -9.40 24.42
C PRO A 607 -5.92 -10.86 24.74
N GLY A 608 -4.99 -11.51 25.43
CA GLY A 608 -5.24 -12.75 26.15
C GLY A 608 -6.33 -12.56 27.20
N LEU A 609 -7.19 -13.55 27.39
CA LEU A 609 -7.95 -13.65 28.63
C LEU A 609 -7.08 -14.32 29.70
N PRO A 610 -7.25 -13.98 31.00
CA PRO A 610 -6.59 -14.72 32.07
C PRO A 610 -6.90 -16.22 31.93
N PRO A 611 -5.90 -17.10 32.12
CA PRO A 611 -6.12 -18.54 32.03
C PRO A 611 -7.13 -19.01 33.08
N ASP A 612 -8.06 -19.86 32.66
CA ASP A 612 -9.05 -20.45 33.55
C ASP A 612 -8.41 -21.41 34.55
N GLN A 613 -8.80 -21.30 35.82
CA GLN A 613 -8.73 -22.42 36.77
C GLN A 613 -9.67 -23.56 36.26
N PRO A 614 -9.52 -24.84 36.67
CA PRO A 614 -9.99 -26.00 35.91
C PRO A 614 -11.52 -26.15 35.91
N ILE A 615 -12.19 -25.33 35.11
CA ILE A 615 -13.63 -25.17 34.94
C ILE A 615 -14.10 -25.42 33.48
N PRO A 616 -13.24 -25.29 32.43
CA PRO A 616 -13.70 -25.52 31.05
C PRO A 616 -14.29 -26.92 30.80
N GLY A 617 -13.75 -27.96 31.42
CA GLY A 617 -14.21 -29.35 31.23
C GLY A 617 -15.64 -29.59 31.72
N GLU A 618 -15.96 -29.15 32.93
CA GLU A 618 -17.32 -29.27 33.49
C GLU A 618 -18.32 -28.40 32.75
N THR A 619 -17.93 -27.17 32.38
CA THR A 619 -18.82 -26.27 31.62
C THR A 619 -19.18 -26.86 30.25
N LEU A 620 -18.22 -27.50 29.57
CA LEU A 620 -18.49 -28.21 28.32
C LEU A 620 -19.47 -29.37 28.52
N GLN A 621 -19.28 -30.20 29.56
CA GLN A 621 -20.21 -31.29 29.88
C GLN A 621 -21.62 -30.75 30.16
N TRP A 622 -21.73 -29.64 30.89
CA TRP A 622 -23.02 -29.02 31.20
C TRP A 622 -23.74 -28.49 29.95
N ARG A 623 -22.99 -27.85 29.03
CA ARG A 623 -23.52 -27.44 27.72
C ARG A 623 -24.00 -28.66 26.93
N GLU A 624 -23.21 -29.75 26.90
CA GLU A 624 -23.58 -30.99 26.20
C GLU A 624 -24.83 -31.65 26.77
N LEU A 625 -24.98 -31.75 28.11
CA LEU A 625 -26.19 -32.29 28.73
C LEU A 625 -27.45 -31.53 28.30
N LEU A 626 -27.41 -30.19 28.35
CA LEU A 626 -28.54 -29.35 27.97
C LEU A 626 -28.84 -29.40 26.46
N LEU A 627 -27.81 -29.46 25.61
CA LEU A 627 -28.00 -29.59 24.15
C LEU A 627 -28.59 -30.96 23.80
N ASN A 628 -28.08 -32.04 24.42
CA ASN A 628 -28.55 -33.41 24.19
C ASN A 628 -30.02 -33.59 24.61
N MET A 629 -30.47 -32.92 25.68
CA MET A 629 -31.88 -32.93 26.11
C MET A 629 -32.84 -32.57 24.96
N VAL A 630 -32.45 -31.65 24.07
CA VAL A 630 -33.29 -31.21 22.94
C VAL A 630 -33.01 -31.96 21.64
N ASP A 631 -31.82 -32.52 21.50
CA ASP A 631 -31.44 -33.29 20.30
C ASP A 631 -31.95 -34.75 20.35
N ARG A 632 -32.39 -35.25 21.51
CA ARG A 632 -33.00 -36.59 21.65
C ARG A 632 -34.38 -36.66 21.00
N GLU A 633 -34.64 -37.75 20.26
CA GLU A 633 -35.95 -38.02 19.65
C GLU A 633 -37.03 -38.34 20.70
N VAL A 634 -36.66 -39.00 21.79
CA VAL A 634 -37.56 -39.41 22.87
C VAL A 634 -37.05 -38.83 24.19
N ALA A 635 -37.90 -38.07 24.89
CA ALA A 635 -37.57 -37.47 26.17
C ALA A 635 -37.51 -38.53 27.29
N THR A 636 -36.48 -38.45 28.11
CA THR A 636 -36.31 -39.22 29.35
C THR A 636 -37.03 -38.56 30.53
N ASP A 637 -37.16 -39.27 31.65
CA ASP A 637 -37.72 -38.68 32.88
C ASP A 637 -36.85 -37.53 33.42
N ALA A 638 -35.53 -37.62 33.25
CA ALA A 638 -34.60 -36.53 33.55
C ALA A 638 -34.85 -35.30 32.66
N ASP A 639 -35.14 -35.51 31.36
CA ASP A 639 -35.48 -34.42 30.44
C ASP A 639 -36.80 -33.75 30.85
N ASN A 640 -37.81 -34.55 31.23
CA ASN A 640 -39.10 -34.05 31.72
C ASN A 640 -38.96 -33.25 33.02
N GLU A 641 -38.13 -33.72 33.96
CA GLU A 641 -37.84 -33.01 35.21
C GLU A 641 -37.09 -31.70 34.95
N ALA A 642 -36.10 -31.69 34.05
CA ALA A 642 -35.39 -30.47 33.66
C ALA A 642 -36.34 -29.43 33.03
N GLN A 643 -37.24 -29.86 32.14
CA GLN A 643 -38.27 -28.98 31.56
C GLN A 643 -39.25 -28.46 32.62
N ARG A 644 -39.63 -29.28 33.61
CA ARG A 644 -40.46 -28.87 34.76
C ARG A 644 -39.76 -27.77 35.57
N VAL A 645 -38.47 -27.93 35.85
CA VAL A 645 -37.66 -26.92 36.56
C VAL A 645 -37.58 -25.61 35.77
N PHE A 646 -37.40 -25.68 34.44
CA PHE A 646 -37.46 -24.50 33.58
C PHE A 646 -38.83 -23.82 33.61
N GLY A 647 -39.92 -24.60 33.63
CA GLY A 647 -41.28 -24.07 33.76
C GLY A 647 -41.45 -23.20 35.02
N LEU A 648 -40.95 -23.68 36.17
CA LEU A 648 -40.97 -22.94 37.43
C LEU A 648 -40.16 -21.64 37.38
N LEU A 649 -38.99 -21.67 36.71
CA LEU A 649 -38.18 -20.48 36.50
C LEU A 649 -38.96 -19.43 35.70
N ALA A 650 -39.60 -19.86 34.61
CA ALA A 650 -40.38 -18.96 33.77
C ALA A 650 -41.51 -18.30 34.59
N ASP A 651 -42.29 -19.08 35.36
CA ASP A 651 -43.35 -18.54 36.23
C ASP A 651 -42.84 -17.46 37.20
N GLU A 652 -41.69 -17.70 37.84
CA GLU A 652 -41.11 -16.75 38.79
C GLU A 652 -40.65 -15.45 38.10
N PHE A 653 -40.13 -15.55 36.88
CA PHE A 653 -39.76 -14.38 36.09
C PHE A 653 -40.99 -13.58 35.64
N GLU A 654 -42.05 -14.25 35.16
CA GLU A 654 -43.30 -13.58 34.77
C GLU A 654 -43.90 -12.80 35.95
N LYS A 655 -43.90 -13.43 37.14
CA LYS A 655 -44.38 -12.83 38.38
C LYS A 655 -43.57 -11.59 38.79
N ARG A 656 -42.23 -11.67 38.72
CA ARG A 656 -41.34 -10.57 39.16
C ARG A 656 -41.29 -9.40 38.19
N LEU A 657 -41.36 -9.66 36.89
CA LEU A 657 -41.44 -8.62 35.87
C LEU A 657 -42.85 -7.98 35.80
N GLY A 658 -43.82 -8.52 36.55
CA GLY A 658 -45.10 -7.88 36.86
C GLY A 658 -46.12 -7.96 35.73
N TRP A 659 -46.18 -9.09 35.03
CA TRP A 659 -47.14 -9.34 33.96
C TRP A 659 -48.51 -9.73 34.52
N LEU A 660 -49.47 -8.79 34.50
CA LEU A 660 -50.86 -8.99 34.95
C LEU A 660 -51.90 -8.91 33.80
N GLY A 661 -51.47 -8.76 32.54
CA GLY A 661 -52.35 -8.57 31.38
C GLY A 661 -52.48 -9.81 30.46
N THR A 662 -53.65 -9.98 29.84
CA THR A 662 -54.01 -11.17 29.04
C THR A 662 -53.76 -11.05 27.52
N GLY A 663 -53.23 -9.92 27.03
CA GLY A 663 -53.11 -9.63 25.58
C GLY A 663 -51.69 -9.58 24.99
N GLU A 664 -50.65 -9.80 25.79
CA GLU A 664 -49.25 -9.66 25.36
C GLU A 664 -48.61 -10.99 24.94
N TYR A 665 -47.94 -11.00 23.77
CA TYR A 665 -47.11 -12.13 23.34
C TYR A 665 -45.81 -12.12 24.14
N ARG A 666 -45.47 -13.25 24.77
CA ARG A 666 -44.40 -13.37 25.77
C ARG A 666 -43.62 -14.65 25.55
N THR A 667 -42.31 -14.56 25.70
CA THR A 667 -41.42 -15.73 25.62
C THR A 667 -40.39 -15.74 26.75
N VAL A 668 -40.09 -16.93 27.24
CA VAL A 668 -38.95 -17.23 28.10
C VAL A 668 -38.16 -18.34 27.45
N GLU A 669 -36.86 -18.13 27.23
CA GLU A 669 -36.04 -19.01 26.41
C GLU A 669 -34.67 -19.20 27.04
N LEU A 670 -34.28 -20.45 27.29
CA LEU A 670 -32.90 -20.80 27.64
C LEU A 670 -32.15 -21.15 26.35
N PHE A 671 -31.18 -20.32 26.01
CA PHE A 671 -30.19 -20.59 24.99
C PHE A 671 -28.92 -21.19 25.60
N VAL A 672 -28.33 -22.18 24.96
CA VAL A 672 -27.04 -22.78 25.33
C VAL A 672 -26.07 -22.63 24.18
N TYR A 673 -24.82 -22.33 24.51
CA TYR A 673 -23.78 -22.13 23.50
C TYR A 673 -23.25 -23.48 23.00
N ASP A 674 -23.43 -23.73 21.71
CA ASP A 674 -22.82 -24.88 21.02
C ASP A 674 -21.50 -24.42 20.38
N SER A 675 -20.39 -24.69 21.06
CA SER A 675 -19.03 -24.32 20.60
C SER A 675 -18.62 -25.03 19.31
N ARG A 676 -19.33 -26.09 18.89
CA ARG A 676 -19.09 -26.75 17.61
C ARG A 676 -19.69 -25.91 16.48
N LEU A 677 -20.84 -25.30 16.70
CA LEU A 677 -21.54 -24.51 15.69
C LEU A 677 -21.25 -23.00 15.82
N VAL A 678 -20.67 -22.55 16.93
CA VAL A 678 -20.39 -21.13 17.23
C VAL A 678 -21.70 -20.32 17.26
N VAL A 679 -22.76 -20.94 17.79
CA VAL A 679 -24.09 -20.36 17.92
C VAL A 679 -24.70 -20.70 19.28
N LEU A 680 -25.61 -19.86 19.74
CA LEU A 680 -26.56 -20.14 20.79
C LEU A 680 -27.77 -20.88 20.21
N ARG A 681 -28.15 -22.00 20.83
CA ARG A 681 -29.33 -22.81 20.47
C ARG A 681 -30.35 -22.81 21.61
N PRO A 682 -31.65 -22.65 21.33
CA PRO A 682 -32.68 -22.74 22.36
C PRO A 682 -32.84 -24.19 22.80
N VAL A 683 -32.71 -24.45 24.11
CA VAL A 683 -32.88 -25.79 24.71
C VAL A 683 -34.15 -25.90 25.57
N ALA A 684 -34.72 -24.77 25.97
CA ALA A 684 -36.02 -24.74 26.63
C ALA A 684 -36.73 -23.44 26.27
N ARG A 685 -38.03 -23.51 26.02
CA ARG A 685 -38.83 -22.36 25.62
C ARG A 685 -40.23 -22.47 26.21
N ARG A 686 -40.72 -21.38 26.77
CA ARG A 686 -42.10 -21.18 27.19
C ARG A 686 -42.64 -19.97 26.45
N SER A 687 -43.82 -20.10 25.84
CA SER A 687 -44.49 -19.01 25.13
C SER A 687 -45.94 -18.89 25.61
N SER A 688 -46.49 -17.68 25.55
CA SER A 688 -47.91 -17.44 25.79
C SER A 688 -48.83 -17.99 24.68
N HIS A 689 -48.25 -18.47 23.58
CA HIS A 689 -48.95 -19.10 22.46
C HIS A 689 -48.31 -20.45 22.10
N PRO A 690 -49.01 -21.33 21.35
CA PRO A 690 -48.45 -22.60 20.89
C PRO A 690 -47.13 -22.42 20.15
N LEU A 691 -46.15 -23.27 20.48
CA LEU A 691 -44.84 -23.25 19.84
C LEU A 691 -44.92 -23.89 18.45
N HIS A 692 -44.27 -23.28 17.47
CA HIS A 692 -44.05 -23.88 16.16
C HIS A 692 -43.04 -25.04 16.27
N ASP A 693 -43.25 -26.16 15.58
CA ASP A 693 -42.43 -27.38 15.71
C ASP A 693 -40.92 -27.15 15.50
N ASP A 694 -40.57 -26.20 14.62
CA ASP A 694 -39.19 -25.85 14.27
C ASP A 694 -38.47 -24.90 15.23
N TRP A 695 -39.04 -24.53 16.38
CA TRP A 695 -38.38 -23.60 17.33
C TRP A 695 -36.97 -24.03 17.73
N ARG A 696 -36.69 -25.35 17.76
CA ARG A 696 -35.37 -25.94 18.07
C ARG A 696 -34.31 -25.67 17.02
N LYS A 697 -34.72 -25.30 15.80
CA LYS A 697 -33.83 -24.98 14.67
C LYS A 697 -33.38 -23.52 14.69
N PHE A 698 -34.00 -22.66 15.50
CA PHE A 698 -33.56 -21.27 15.65
C PHE A 698 -32.14 -21.22 16.22
N GLN A 699 -31.29 -20.38 15.65
CA GLN A 699 -29.89 -20.24 16.04
C GLN A 699 -29.52 -18.76 16.12
N VAL A 700 -28.73 -18.41 17.12
CA VAL A 700 -28.24 -17.05 17.32
C VAL A 700 -26.70 -17.09 17.27
N PRO A 701 -26.06 -16.58 16.20
CA PRO A 701 -24.60 -16.55 16.12
C PRO A 701 -23.93 -15.81 17.28
N LEU A 702 -22.68 -16.16 17.56
CA LEU A 702 -21.89 -15.50 18.62
C LEU A 702 -21.83 -13.98 18.42
N GLY A 703 -22.32 -13.23 19.42
CA GLY A 703 -22.32 -11.77 19.42
C GLY A 703 -23.46 -11.12 18.62
N ASP A 704 -24.21 -11.90 17.84
CA ASP A 704 -25.38 -11.40 17.11
C ASP A 704 -26.64 -11.44 17.97
N GLY A 705 -27.58 -10.53 17.71
CA GLY A 705 -28.81 -10.49 18.48
C GLY A 705 -28.60 -10.07 19.93
N ILE A 706 -29.70 -9.94 20.68
CA ILE A 706 -29.63 -9.58 22.10
C ILE A 706 -29.03 -10.71 22.94
N ALA A 707 -29.38 -11.96 22.64
CA ALA A 707 -28.85 -13.13 23.35
C ALA A 707 -27.36 -13.39 23.03
N GLY A 708 -26.95 -13.34 21.75
CA GLY A 708 -25.55 -13.55 21.37
C GLY A 708 -24.64 -12.45 21.93
N ALA A 709 -25.11 -11.20 21.90
CA ALA A 709 -24.42 -10.09 22.55
C ALA A 709 -24.27 -10.32 24.07
N ALA A 710 -25.34 -10.70 24.78
CA ALA A 710 -25.28 -10.97 26.22
C ALA A 710 -24.30 -12.09 26.57
N PHE A 711 -24.26 -13.14 25.76
CA PHE A 711 -23.32 -14.24 25.92
C PHE A 711 -21.87 -13.79 25.75
N GLN A 712 -21.53 -13.15 24.62
CA GLN A 712 -20.16 -12.69 24.32
C GLN A 712 -19.68 -11.67 25.36
N ARG A 713 -20.55 -10.70 25.71
CA ARG A 713 -20.25 -9.61 26.64
C ARG A 713 -20.21 -10.07 28.10
N ARG A 714 -20.77 -11.24 28.41
CA ARG A 714 -20.89 -11.77 29.77
C ARG A 714 -21.55 -10.75 30.71
N SER A 715 -22.59 -10.10 30.18
CA SER A 715 -23.36 -9.09 30.89
C SER A 715 -24.84 -9.19 30.53
N ILE A 716 -25.69 -8.71 31.44
CA ILE A 716 -27.13 -8.65 31.19
C ILE A 716 -27.38 -7.57 30.15
N VAL A 717 -28.10 -7.93 29.07
CA VAL A 717 -28.45 -7.00 28.00
C VAL A 717 -29.96 -6.79 27.97
N PRO A 718 -30.46 -5.68 28.53
CA PRO A 718 -31.82 -5.23 28.25
C PRO A 718 -31.89 -4.59 26.86
N TRP A 719 -33.02 -4.76 26.19
CA TRP A 719 -33.32 -4.18 24.88
C TRP A 719 -34.80 -3.80 24.79
N ALA A 720 -35.08 -2.66 24.16
CA ALA A 720 -36.43 -2.28 23.75
C ALA A 720 -36.38 -1.59 22.40
N GLU A 721 -37.43 -1.81 21.62
CA GLU A 721 -37.79 -1.07 20.41
C GLU A 721 -38.23 0.35 20.84
N GLN A 722 -37.28 1.21 21.22
CA GLN A 722 -37.50 2.65 21.26
C GLN A 722 -36.97 3.28 19.98
N ASP A 723 -37.62 4.35 19.51
CA ASP A 723 -37.28 5.12 18.30
C ASP A 723 -35.96 5.92 18.37
N ASN A 724 -35.03 5.59 19.28
CA ASN A 724 -33.84 6.39 19.51
C ASN A 724 -32.54 5.70 19.13
N GLU A 725 -31.72 6.47 18.41
CA GLU A 725 -30.43 6.23 17.77
C GLU A 725 -29.30 5.66 18.66
N ALA A 726 -29.61 5.20 19.88
CA ALA A 726 -28.65 4.78 20.91
C ALA A 726 -28.41 3.27 21.00
N ILE A 727 -29.25 2.43 20.37
CA ILE A 727 -29.15 0.97 20.47
C ILE A 727 -28.57 0.39 19.18
N PHE A 728 -27.32 -0.11 19.25
CA PHE A 728 -26.59 -0.61 18.08
C PHE A 728 -26.83 -2.09 17.74
N ILE A 729 -27.45 -2.86 18.65
CA ILE A 729 -27.76 -4.28 18.44
C ILE A 729 -29.27 -4.47 18.39
N LYS A 730 -29.74 -5.19 17.37
CA LYS A 730 -31.14 -5.58 17.20
C LYS A 730 -31.29 -7.08 17.47
N PRO A 731 -32.46 -7.55 17.94
CA PRO A 731 -32.73 -8.98 17.98
C PRO A 731 -32.66 -9.61 16.60
N ILE A 732 -32.24 -10.87 16.57
CA ILE A 732 -32.38 -11.70 15.38
C ILE A 732 -33.85 -12.06 15.25
N PRO A 733 -34.50 -11.79 14.10
CA PRO A 733 -35.88 -12.20 13.87
C PRO A 733 -35.99 -13.72 14.00
N ASP A 734 -36.84 -14.17 14.91
CA ASP A 734 -37.16 -15.59 15.04
C ASP A 734 -38.41 -15.89 14.18
N PRO A 735 -38.26 -16.61 13.05
CA PRO A 735 -39.37 -16.92 12.15
C PRO A 735 -40.42 -17.84 12.78
N THR A 736 -40.12 -18.44 13.93
CA THR A 736 -41.03 -19.33 14.66
C THR A 736 -41.97 -18.59 15.60
N LEU A 737 -41.78 -17.27 15.77
CA LEU A 737 -42.67 -16.42 16.55
C LEU A 737 -43.73 -15.75 15.65
N PRO A 738 -45.01 -15.73 16.07
CA PRO A 738 -46.09 -15.11 15.29
C PRO A 738 -46.08 -13.57 15.36
N VAL A 739 -45.33 -12.98 16.29
CA VAL A 739 -45.24 -11.52 16.51
C VAL A 739 -43.79 -11.16 16.83
N GLU A 740 -43.33 -10.02 16.32
CA GLU A 740 -42.02 -9.46 16.68
C GLU A 740 -41.98 -9.01 18.14
N LEU A 741 -40.89 -9.35 18.81
CA LEU A 741 -40.64 -8.93 20.18
C LEU A 741 -40.19 -7.46 20.18
N ARG A 742 -40.83 -6.66 21.02
CA ARG A 742 -40.55 -5.22 21.18
C ARG A 742 -39.67 -4.93 22.39
N THR A 743 -39.58 -5.86 23.35
CA THR A 743 -38.64 -5.77 24.48
C THR A 743 -38.02 -7.14 24.74
N ILE A 744 -36.73 -7.17 25.06
CA ILE A 744 -35.97 -8.39 25.35
C ILE A 744 -35.03 -8.13 26.53
N LEU A 745 -34.99 -9.03 27.50
CA LEU A 745 -33.96 -9.06 28.54
C LEU A 745 -33.16 -10.35 28.41
N ALA A 746 -31.88 -10.24 28.11
CA ALA A 746 -30.98 -11.39 28.02
C ALA A 746 -30.06 -11.45 29.24
N VAL A 747 -30.11 -12.56 29.98
CA VAL A 747 -29.37 -12.82 31.22
C VAL A 747 -28.39 -13.97 30.99
N PRO A 748 -27.07 -13.73 30.97
CA PRO A 748 -26.08 -14.79 30.79
C PRO A 748 -26.00 -15.69 32.03
N ILE A 749 -25.74 -16.97 31.78
CA ILE A 749 -25.64 -18.05 32.77
C ILE A 749 -24.23 -18.61 32.77
N TYR A 750 -23.72 -18.90 33.96
CA TYR A 750 -22.32 -19.28 34.15
C TYR A 750 -22.17 -20.61 34.87
N HIS A 751 -20.96 -21.13 34.91
CA HIS A 751 -20.59 -22.18 35.83
C HIS A 751 -20.56 -21.64 37.26
N HIS A 752 -20.97 -22.45 38.23
CA HIS A 752 -21.07 -22.03 39.63
C HIS A 752 -19.73 -21.54 40.20
N GLY A 753 -18.61 -22.09 39.73
CA GLY A 753 -17.26 -21.68 40.14
C GLY A 753 -16.81 -20.28 39.67
N VAL A 754 -17.51 -19.67 38.71
CA VAL A 754 -17.20 -18.31 38.18
C VAL A 754 -18.40 -17.36 38.20
N GLN A 755 -19.55 -17.79 38.72
CA GLN A 755 -20.80 -17.01 38.64
C GLN A 755 -20.73 -15.69 39.40
N ASP A 756 -19.92 -15.62 40.46
CA ASP A 756 -19.75 -14.45 41.31
C ASP A 756 -18.59 -13.55 40.86
N ASP A 757 -17.87 -13.96 39.81
CA ASP A 757 -16.84 -13.14 39.21
C ASP A 757 -17.44 -11.88 38.60
N ARG A 758 -16.73 -10.76 38.77
CA ARG A 758 -17.13 -9.47 38.20
C ARG A 758 -17.22 -9.53 36.67
N GLN A 759 -16.33 -10.29 36.04
CA GLN A 759 -16.34 -10.56 34.60
C GLN A 759 -15.88 -12.00 34.39
N PRO A 760 -16.83 -12.96 34.35
CA PRO A 760 -16.50 -14.38 34.23
C PRO A 760 -15.69 -14.66 32.94
N SER A 761 -14.94 -15.74 32.93
CA SER A 761 -14.33 -16.21 31.69
C SER A 761 -15.39 -16.72 30.71
N PRO A 762 -15.22 -16.53 29.39
CA PRO A 762 -16.11 -17.10 28.37
C PRO A 762 -16.19 -18.63 28.44
N SER A 763 -15.11 -19.30 28.86
CA SER A 763 -15.10 -20.75 29.03
C SER A 763 -16.03 -21.23 30.14
N GLY A 764 -16.36 -20.36 31.10
CA GLY A 764 -17.31 -20.63 32.16
C GLY A 764 -18.74 -20.19 31.85
N ALA A 765 -19.01 -19.57 30.70
CA ALA A 765 -20.38 -19.19 30.30
C ALA A 765 -21.14 -20.41 29.76
N ILE A 766 -22.32 -20.73 30.25
CA ILE A 766 -23.12 -21.86 29.75
C ILE A 766 -23.99 -21.44 28.57
N GLY A 767 -24.65 -20.29 28.71
CA GLY A 767 -25.70 -19.85 27.82
C GLY A 767 -26.35 -18.57 28.28
N VAL A 768 -27.57 -18.30 27.82
CA VAL A 768 -28.32 -17.07 28.10
C VAL A 768 -29.80 -17.40 28.27
N ILE A 769 -30.44 -16.82 29.28
CA ILE A 769 -31.90 -16.81 29.37
C ILE A 769 -32.43 -15.50 28.82
N SER A 770 -33.28 -15.59 27.82
CA SER A 770 -33.93 -14.46 27.17
C SER A 770 -35.39 -14.38 27.59
N PHE A 771 -35.84 -13.16 27.88
CA PHE A 771 -37.23 -12.83 28.19
C PHE A 771 -37.74 -11.83 27.17
N GLY A 772 -38.64 -12.26 26.30
CA GLY A 772 -39.20 -11.45 25.23
C GLY A 772 -40.63 -11.01 25.55
N SER A 773 -40.99 -9.80 25.13
CA SER A 773 -42.41 -9.43 25.05
C SER A 773 -42.72 -8.52 23.87
N SER A 774 -43.95 -8.60 23.36
CA SER A 774 -44.43 -7.78 22.25
C SER A 774 -44.90 -6.38 22.68
N SER A 775 -44.87 -6.03 23.97
CA SER A 775 -45.25 -4.70 24.44
C SER A 775 -44.03 -3.80 24.67
N PRO A 776 -44.03 -2.56 24.14
CA PRO A 776 -43.04 -1.56 24.49
C PRO A 776 -43.24 -1.02 25.93
N ALA A 777 -44.41 -1.22 26.52
CA ALA A 777 -44.75 -0.80 27.89
C ALA A 777 -44.31 -1.80 28.98
N SER A 778 -43.59 -2.86 28.61
CA SER A 778 -43.02 -3.83 29.55
C SER A 778 -42.05 -3.14 30.53
N LYS A 779 -42.03 -3.61 31.79
CA LYS A 779 -41.07 -3.12 32.80
C LYS A 779 -39.61 -3.36 32.41
N ILE A 780 -39.33 -4.22 31.42
CA ILE A 780 -37.99 -4.38 30.84
C ILE A 780 -37.46 -3.04 30.30
N SER A 781 -38.33 -2.22 29.71
CA SER A 781 -37.95 -0.90 29.18
C SER A 781 -37.41 0.04 30.27
N THR A 782 -37.90 -0.07 31.51
CA THR A 782 -37.44 0.75 32.64
C THR A 782 -36.00 0.40 33.06
N LEU A 783 -35.54 -0.81 32.75
CA LEU A 783 -34.19 -1.30 33.02
C LEU A 783 -33.16 -0.80 31.98
N LEU A 784 -33.58 -0.04 30.96
CA LEU A 784 -32.71 0.54 29.92
C LEU A 784 -32.15 1.92 30.30
N ASN A 785 -32.60 2.53 31.38
CA ASN A 785 -32.14 3.87 31.77
C ASN A 785 -30.66 3.85 32.18
N ARG A 786 -29.86 4.76 31.61
CA ARG A 786 -28.39 4.85 31.78
C ARG A 786 -27.92 5.05 33.22
N SER A 787 -28.82 5.42 34.13
CA SER A 787 -28.59 5.45 35.57
C SER A 787 -29.54 4.46 36.22
N LEU A 788 -29.15 3.19 36.27
CA LEU A 788 -29.91 2.18 37.02
C LEU A 788 -30.05 2.66 38.47
N THR A 789 -31.26 2.62 39.00
CA THR A 789 -31.43 2.84 40.44
C THR A 789 -30.83 1.65 41.20
N PRO A 790 -30.37 1.81 42.45
CA PRO A 790 -29.91 0.68 43.27
C PRO A 790 -30.94 -0.47 43.35
N GLN A 791 -32.23 -0.13 43.30
CA GLN A 791 -33.33 -1.11 43.27
C GLN A 791 -33.37 -1.91 41.96
N ASP A 792 -33.03 -1.30 40.83
CA ASP A 792 -33.01 -1.99 39.53
C ASP A 792 -31.78 -2.90 39.40
N GLU A 793 -30.63 -2.48 39.94
CA GLU A 793 -29.45 -3.35 40.06
C GLU A 793 -29.73 -4.58 40.95
N GLU A 794 -30.41 -4.37 42.09
CA GLU A 794 -30.80 -5.45 42.99
C GLU A 794 -31.76 -6.43 42.31
N LYS A 795 -32.76 -5.93 41.57
CA LYS A 795 -33.65 -6.78 40.75
C LYS A 795 -32.87 -7.61 39.73
N LEU A 796 -31.95 -7.00 38.99
CA LEU A 796 -31.14 -7.71 38.00
C LEU A 796 -30.25 -8.80 38.64
N LYS A 797 -29.67 -8.53 39.81
CA LYS A 797 -28.93 -9.53 40.60
C LYS A 797 -29.82 -10.69 41.03
N ILE A 798 -31.02 -10.42 41.51
CA ILE A 798 -31.99 -11.45 41.91
C ILE A 798 -32.41 -12.30 40.71
N LEU A 799 -32.72 -11.68 39.57
CA LEU A 799 -33.07 -12.39 38.34
C LEU A 799 -31.91 -13.28 37.87
N ARG A 800 -30.67 -12.76 37.87
CA ARG A 800 -29.48 -13.57 37.56
C ARG A 800 -29.34 -14.76 38.52
N GLY A 801 -29.47 -14.55 39.83
CA GLY A 801 -29.38 -15.61 40.84
C GLY A 801 -30.46 -16.69 40.67
N LEU A 802 -31.69 -16.29 40.34
CA LEU A 802 -32.78 -17.21 40.04
C LEU A 802 -32.50 -18.05 38.80
N ALA A 803 -32.11 -17.39 37.71
CA ALA A 803 -31.76 -18.05 36.45
C ALA A 803 -30.62 -19.06 36.65
N GLN A 804 -29.55 -18.62 37.30
CA GLN A 804 -28.38 -19.43 37.66
C GLN A 804 -28.77 -20.67 38.49
N SER A 805 -29.57 -20.50 39.55
CA SER A 805 -29.99 -21.60 40.42
C SER A 805 -30.87 -22.63 39.71
N HIS A 806 -31.80 -22.19 38.87
CA HIS A 806 -32.70 -23.11 38.16
C HIS A 806 -31.99 -23.84 37.03
N VAL A 807 -31.12 -23.17 36.25
CA VAL A 807 -30.32 -23.85 35.22
C VAL A 807 -29.40 -24.89 35.86
N HIS A 808 -28.80 -24.59 37.01
CA HIS A 808 -28.01 -25.58 37.74
C HIS A 808 -28.85 -26.80 38.17
N LYS A 809 -30.09 -26.59 38.68
CA LYS A 809 -31.01 -27.70 39.00
C LYS A 809 -31.38 -28.53 37.77
N MET A 810 -31.58 -27.89 36.61
CA MET A 810 -31.80 -28.61 35.34
C MET A 810 -30.62 -29.51 35.02
N ILE A 811 -29.40 -28.98 35.08
CA ILE A 811 -28.17 -29.73 34.83
C ILE A 811 -28.04 -30.90 35.81
N THR A 812 -28.31 -30.68 37.10
CA THR A 812 -28.28 -31.74 38.12
C THR A 812 -29.30 -32.84 37.84
N ALA A 813 -30.51 -32.50 37.40
CA ALA A 813 -31.52 -33.50 37.01
C ALA A 813 -31.05 -34.33 35.80
N LEU A 814 -30.46 -33.68 34.78
CA LEU A 814 -29.91 -34.35 33.60
C LEU A 814 -28.67 -35.20 33.86
N GLY A 815 -27.89 -34.85 34.90
CA GLY A 815 -26.69 -35.57 35.31
C GLY A 815 -26.93 -36.77 36.23
N GLN A 816 -28.16 -36.95 36.73
CA GLN A 816 -28.53 -38.15 37.48
C GLN A 816 -28.86 -39.29 36.52
N PRO A 817 -28.26 -40.49 36.67
CA PRO A 817 -28.68 -41.66 35.90
C PRO A 817 -30.16 -41.94 36.17
N ASP A 818 -30.92 -42.26 35.11
CA ASP A 818 -32.36 -42.54 35.13
C ASP A 818 -32.77 -43.25 36.42
N LEU A 819 -33.47 -42.55 37.31
CA LEU A 819 -34.07 -43.14 38.50
C LEU A 819 -35.34 -43.88 38.04
N PRO A 820 -35.44 -45.21 38.27
CA PRO A 820 -36.60 -46.00 37.89
C PRO A 820 -37.87 -45.64 38.65
#